data_AF-A0AAQ3X2X2-F1
#
_entry.id   AF-A0AAQ3X2X2-F1
#
_cell.length_a   1.000
_cell.length_b   1.000
_cell.length_c   1.000
_cell.angle_alpha   90.00
_cell.angle_beta   90.00
_cell.angle_gamma   90.00
#
_symmetry.space_group_name_H-M   'P 1'
#
loop_
_entity.id
_entity.type
_entity.pdbx_description
1 polymer ?
#
loop_
_entity_poly.entity_id
_entity_poly.type
_entity_poly.pdbx_seq_one_letter_code
_entity_poly.pdbx_strand_id
1 'polypeptide(L)'
;MAPNPIGSACNSVHMASELENGNCSAWAARDPSGVLSPYKFNRRAVQSSDVSLKITHCGVCYADVIWTQNKHNDSQYPLVPGHEIAGVVTEVGSDVKGFEVGDHVGVGTYVNSCRDCDYCNSYVENHCPKRVFTFNRVDTDGTVTKGGYSTHIVVHERYCFKIPDGYPLAKAAPLLCAGITVYTPMVRHNMNQQPGKSLGVIGLGGLGHMAVKFGKAFGLKVTVFSTSESKRDEAINLLGADNFVLSSDIQQMESLKNSLHFIVDTASGDHPFDPYLSLLKVGGVMALVCFPPSGIKVHPASLNIGARTLSGSAVGGTKDIKEMVSFCAANKIYPEIEIIKIDYINKALARLVNRDVKYRFSLKNSLHFIVDTASGDHLFDPYLSLLKVGGVLALVCFPPSGIKVHPTSLNIGTKDIQEMVSFCVANKIYLEIEIIRIDYINEALARLVNRDVKHHFYSADRRSLSGRRCQVDSRVDELHMASESENGNCSAWAARDPSGLLSPYKFNRRVVQSSDVSLKITHCGVCYADVIWAQNKFHDSQYPLVPGHEIAGVVTEVGSDVKVFKVGDHVGVGTYVNSCRECDNCNSYLENHCPKGVGTFNYIDTDGTVTKGGYSSHIVVHERYCFKIPDGYPLAKAAPLLCAGITVYAPMVRHNMNQQPGKSLGVIGLGGLGHMAVKFGKAFGLKVTVFSTSESKRDEALNLLGADNFVLSSDIQEMESLKNSLHFIVDTASGDHPFDPYLSLLKVGGVMTVVCFPPSGIKVHPASLNMGARTLSGSIVGGTKDIQEMVSFCAANKIYPEIEIIKIDYINEALARLVNRDVKYRFVIDIENSFK
;
A
#
# COMPACT_ATOMS: atom_id res chain seq x y z
N MET A 1 -25.84 44.44 24.68
CA MET A 1 -25.67 45.85 24.24
C MET A 1 -25.88 45.91 22.73
N ALA A 2 -26.62 46.91 22.26
CA ALA A 2 -27.18 47.06 20.92
C ALA A 2 -26.14 47.08 19.77
N PRO A 3 -26.55 46.79 18.52
CA PRO A 3 -25.67 46.70 17.35
C PRO A 3 -25.39 48.09 16.76
N ASN A 4 -24.18 48.31 16.23
CA ASN A 4 -23.81 49.52 15.49
C ASN A 4 -23.82 49.26 13.96
N PRO A 5 -24.09 50.29 13.14
CA PRO A 5 -24.76 50.14 11.85
C PRO A 5 -23.80 50.12 10.66
N ILE A 6 -24.35 49.56 9.58
CA ILE A 6 -23.83 49.50 8.22
C ILE A 6 -23.66 50.94 7.68
N GLY A 7 -22.42 51.28 7.29
CA GLY A 7 -22.09 52.47 6.52
C GLY A 7 -21.50 52.05 5.18
N SER A 8 -22.25 52.29 4.10
CA SER A 8 -21.84 52.12 2.71
C SER A 8 -20.81 53.20 2.32
N ALA A 9 -19.60 52.79 1.97
CA ALA A 9 -18.69 53.60 1.17
C ALA A 9 -18.29 52.78 -0.07
N CYS A 10 -18.91 53.15 -1.18
CA CYS A 10 -18.56 52.69 -2.52
C CYS A 10 -17.19 53.28 -2.85
N ASN A 11 -16.11 52.55 -2.56
CA ASN A 11 -14.79 52.82 -3.12
C ASN A 11 -14.58 51.87 -4.29
N SER A 12 -14.74 52.41 -5.49
CA SER A 12 -14.22 51.86 -6.73
C SER A 12 -12.72 51.59 -6.57
N VAL A 13 -12.37 50.34 -6.27
CA VAL A 13 -10.98 49.90 -6.26
C VAL A 13 -10.50 49.91 -7.72
N HIS A 14 -9.52 50.76 -7.99
CA HIS A 14 -8.70 50.72 -9.19
C HIS A 14 -8.09 49.32 -9.37
N MET A 15 -8.79 48.42 -10.07
CA MET A 15 -8.27 47.13 -10.55
C MET A 15 -7.77 47.26 -11.99
N ALA A 16 -6.72 48.07 -12.22
CA ALA A 16 -6.14 48.19 -13.55
C ALA A 16 -4.63 48.48 -13.62
N SER A 17 -3.89 48.59 -12.50
CA SER A 17 -2.50 49.10 -12.55
C SER A 17 -1.37 48.14 -12.14
N GLU A 18 -1.62 46.84 -11.95
CA GLU A 18 -0.54 45.87 -11.61
C GLU A 18 -0.19 44.87 -12.74
N LEU A 19 -0.76 45.03 -13.94
CA LEU A 19 -0.65 44.03 -15.02
C LEU A 19 0.62 44.14 -15.89
N GLU A 20 1.51 45.11 -15.70
CA GLU A 20 2.51 45.43 -16.75
C GLU A 20 3.99 45.11 -16.46
N ASN A 21 4.48 45.03 -15.21
CA ASN A 21 5.93 44.97 -14.92
C ASN A 21 6.47 43.63 -14.37
N GLY A 22 6.24 42.52 -15.08
CA GLY A 22 6.80 41.20 -14.73
C GLY A 22 7.58 40.54 -15.88
N ASN A 23 8.77 40.01 -15.58
CA ASN A 23 9.59 39.26 -16.56
C ASN A 23 9.06 37.84 -16.87
N CYS A 24 8.04 37.36 -16.15
CA CYS A 24 7.49 36.01 -16.28
C CYS A 24 5.95 36.04 -16.40
N SER A 25 5.42 35.62 -17.55
CA SER A 25 3.98 35.39 -17.73
C SER A 25 3.56 34.00 -17.23
N ALA A 26 2.37 33.88 -16.65
CA ALA A 26 1.85 32.65 -16.05
C ALA A 26 0.31 32.63 -15.95
N TRP A 27 -0.22 31.49 -15.52
CA TRP A 27 -1.60 31.29 -15.10
C TRP A 27 -1.65 31.05 -13.59
N ALA A 28 -2.41 31.86 -12.86
CA ALA A 28 -2.48 31.80 -11.40
C ALA A 28 -3.91 31.74 -10.88
N ALA A 29 -4.12 30.96 -9.82
CA ALA A 29 -5.28 31.10 -8.95
C ALA A 29 -5.05 32.31 -8.05
N ARG A 30 -6.10 33.10 -7.81
CA ARG A 30 -6.05 34.27 -6.91
C ARG A 30 -6.83 34.04 -5.61
N ASP A 31 -7.62 32.99 -5.58
CA ASP A 31 -8.50 32.62 -4.47
C ASP A 31 -8.85 31.12 -4.54
N PRO A 32 -9.52 30.57 -3.51
CA PRO A 32 -9.90 29.15 -3.43
C PRO A 32 -10.93 28.65 -4.44
N SER A 33 -11.42 29.47 -5.38
CA SER A 33 -12.24 28.96 -6.51
C SER A 33 -11.46 27.98 -7.39
N GLY A 34 -10.12 28.09 -7.38
CA GLY A 34 -9.23 27.32 -8.22
C GLY A 34 -9.24 27.71 -9.70
N VAL A 35 -9.94 28.78 -10.07
CA VAL A 35 -9.93 29.32 -11.43
C VAL A 35 -8.62 30.03 -11.69
N LEU A 36 -7.91 29.59 -12.74
CA LEU A 36 -6.67 30.21 -13.17
C LEU A 36 -6.94 31.36 -14.14
N SER A 37 -6.21 32.46 -13.98
CA SER A 37 -6.24 33.62 -14.87
C SER A 37 -4.82 34.07 -15.22
N PRO A 38 -4.63 34.82 -16.32
CA PRO A 38 -3.33 35.39 -16.65
C PRO A 38 -2.74 36.22 -15.49
N TYR A 39 -1.45 36.04 -15.28
CA TYR A 39 -0.70 36.66 -14.20
C TYR A 39 0.74 36.93 -14.65
N LYS A 40 1.30 38.07 -14.27
CA LYS A 40 2.72 38.39 -14.46
C LYS A 40 3.39 38.54 -13.10
N PHE A 41 4.63 38.08 -13.01
CA PHE A 41 5.48 38.27 -11.83
C PHE A 41 6.95 38.36 -12.24
N ASN A 42 7.81 38.75 -11.29
CA ASN A 42 9.25 38.71 -11.47
C ASN A 42 9.82 37.44 -10.88
N ARG A 43 10.51 36.66 -11.72
CA ARG A 43 11.33 35.53 -11.27
C ARG A 43 12.75 36.03 -11.02
N ARG A 44 13.37 35.52 -9.97
CA ARG A 44 14.76 35.86 -9.58
C ARG A 44 15.75 35.58 -10.71
N ALA A 45 16.86 36.32 -10.71
CA ALA A 45 17.99 36.06 -11.61
C ALA A 45 18.67 34.72 -11.30
N VAL A 46 19.37 34.18 -12.30
CA VAL A 46 20.20 32.97 -12.19
C VAL A 46 21.37 33.26 -11.26
N GLN A 47 21.53 32.42 -10.23
CA GLN A 47 22.72 32.42 -9.36
C GLN A 47 23.73 31.37 -9.83
N SER A 48 24.89 31.31 -9.17
CA SER A 48 26.03 30.52 -9.64
C SER A 48 25.74 29.03 -9.84
N SER A 49 24.87 28.42 -9.02
CA SER A 49 24.49 27.00 -9.12
C SER A 49 23.11 26.75 -9.73
N ASP A 50 22.51 27.76 -10.36
CA ASP A 50 21.17 27.65 -10.93
C ASP A 50 21.16 27.34 -12.43
N VAL A 51 20.05 26.76 -12.86
CA VAL A 51 19.68 26.55 -14.25
C VAL A 51 18.35 27.24 -14.49
N SER A 52 18.30 28.10 -15.52
CA SER A 52 17.05 28.66 -16.05
C SER A 52 16.63 27.88 -17.28
N LEU A 53 15.34 27.53 -17.36
CA LEU A 53 14.76 26.91 -18.54
C LEU A 53 13.50 27.61 -18.99
N LYS A 54 13.35 27.71 -20.31
CA LYS A 54 12.10 28.02 -20.99
C LYS A 54 11.19 26.81 -20.91
N ILE A 55 10.02 26.98 -20.31
CA ILE A 55 9.05 25.90 -20.15
C ILE A 55 8.30 25.70 -21.46
N THR A 56 8.42 24.50 -22.04
CA THR A 56 7.69 24.15 -23.26
C THR A 56 6.44 23.33 -22.94
N HIS A 57 6.53 22.45 -21.94
CA HIS A 57 5.44 21.58 -21.54
C HIS A 57 5.38 21.44 -20.01
N CYS A 58 4.18 21.23 -19.49
CA CYS A 58 3.98 20.89 -18.09
C CYS A 58 2.88 19.83 -17.96
N GLY A 59 3.10 18.77 -17.20
CA GLY A 59 2.05 17.81 -16.86
C GLY A 59 1.00 18.44 -15.92
N VAL A 60 -0.23 17.90 -15.95
CA VAL A 60 -1.30 18.30 -15.02
C VAL A 60 -1.53 17.19 -14.01
N CYS A 61 -1.49 17.54 -12.74
CA CYS A 61 -1.67 16.63 -11.62
C CYS A 61 -2.90 17.00 -10.79
N TYR A 62 -3.47 16.02 -10.08
CA TYR A 62 -4.57 16.30 -9.16
C TYR A 62 -4.13 17.19 -7.99
N ALA A 63 -2.83 17.17 -7.62
CA ALA A 63 -2.25 18.12 -6.69
C ALA A 63 -2.47 19.58 -7.13
N ASP A 64 -2.40 19.88 -8.43
CA ASP A 64 -2.63 21.23 -8.93
C ASP A 64 -4.06 21.70 -8.56
N VAL A 65 -5.06 20.82 -8.63
CA VAL A 65 -6.45 21.10 -8.19
C VAL A 65 -6.54 21.30 -6.68
N ILE A 66 -5.90 20.43 -5.91
CA ILE A 66 -5.94 20.45 -4.44
C ILE A 66 -5.44 21.79 -3.89
N TRP A 67 -4.31 22.28 -4.41
CA TRP A 67 -3.72 23.55 -3.98
C TRP A 67 -4.44 24.76 -4.56
N THR A 68 -4.88 24.75 -5.83
CA THR A 68 -5.64 25.90 -6.36
C THR A 68 -6.99 26.09 -5.67
N GLN A 69 -7.57 25.04 -5.11
CA GLN A 69 -8.83 25.10 -4.35
C GLN A 69 -8.63 25.15 -2.83
N ASN A 70 -7.40 25.34 -2.36
CA ASN A 70 -7.02 25.37 -0.95
C ASN A 70 -7.56 24.19 -0.10
N LYS A 71 -7.63 22.97 -0.66
CA LYS A 71 -8.19 21.79 0.04
C LYS A 71 -7.38 21.38 1.28
N HIS A 72 -6.14 21.83 1.38
CA HIS A 72 -5.27 21.62 2.54
C HIS A 72 -5.17 22.82 3.49
N ASN A 73 -5.88 23.92 3.22
CA ASN A 73 -5.82 25.15 4.01
C ASN A 73 -4.41 25.76 4.14
N ASP A 74 -3.51 25.49 3.19
CA ASP A 74 -2.10 25.93 3.19
C ASP A 74 -1.69 26.68 1.91
N SER A 75 -2.66 27.12 1.10
CA SER A 75 -2.39 27.76 -0.20
C SER A 75 -2.11 29.25 -0.07
N GLN A 76 -1.05 29.70 -0.72
CA GLN A 76 -0.57 31.09 -0.76
C GLN A 76 -0.88 31.69 -2.13
N TYR A 77 -1.86 32.58 -2.18
CA TYR A 77 -2.27 33.27 -3.41
C TYR A 77 -1.50 34.59 -3.60
N PRO A 78 -1.20 35.01 -4.85
CA PRO A 78 -1.46 34.31 -6.11
C PRO A 78 -0.64 33.04 -6.28
N LEU A 79 -1.30 31.93 -6.60
CA LEU A 79 -0.70 30.60 -6.70
C LEU A 79 -0.54 30.21 -8.16
N VAL A 80 0.69 29.99 -8.61
CA VAL A 80 1.01 29.46 -9.95
C VAL A 80 1.34 27.96 -9.81
N PRO A 81 0.48 27.04 -10.26
CA PRO A 81 0.68 25.60 -10.10
C PRO A 81 1.57 25.00 -11.20
N GLY A 82 1.68 23.67 -11.20
CA GLY A 82 2.48 22.88 -12.15
C GLY A 82 3.82 22.47 -11.57
N HIS A 83 4.02 21.16 -11.41
CA HIS A 83 5.24 20.59 -10.83
C HIS A 83 5.82 19.45 -11.67
N GLU A 84 5.44 19.41 -12.95
CA GLU A 84 5.79 18.36 -13.92
C GLU A 84 6.37 19.03 -15.17
N ILE A 85 7.51 19.72 -15.04
CA ILE A 85 7.99 20.69 -16.02
C ILE A 85 8.95 20.02 -17.00
N ALA A 86 8.82 20.33 -18.30
CA ALA A 86 9.81 20.00 -19.32
C ALA A 86 10.08 21.22 -20.22
N GLY A 87 11.34 21.43 -20.57
CA GLY A 87 11.78 22.65 -21.23
C GLY A 87 13.16 22.57 -21.83
N VAL A 88 13.65 23.75 -22.21
CA VAL A 88 14.97 23.93 -22.82
C VAL A 88 15.75 24.93 -21.99
N VAL A 89 16.98 24.60 -21.62
CA VAL A 89 17.86 25.49 -20.85
C VAL A 89 18.11 26.77 -21.64
N THR A 90 17.94 27.92 -20.98
CA THR A 90 18.18 29.25 -21.55
C THR A 90 19.37 29.96 -20.94
N GLU A 91 19.73 29.63 -19.70
CA GLU A 91 20.85 30.25 -18.98
C GLU A 91 21.33 29.29 -17.88
N VAL A 92 22.64 29.28 -17.61
CA VAL A 92 23.26 28.47 -16.55
C VAL A 92 24.18 29.33 -15.70
N GLY A 93 24.20 29.09 -14.40
CA GLY A 93 25.11 29.74 -13.47
C GLY A 93 26.57 29.35 -13.68
N SER A 94 27.49 30.17 -13.17
CA SER A 94 28.95 29.99 -13.34
C SER A 94 29.50 28.65 -12.82
N ASP A 95 28.86 28.09 -11.81
CA ASP A 95 29.30 26.88 -11.10
C ASP A 95 28.68 25.62 -11.69
N VAL A 96 27.61 25.76 -12.50
CA VAL A 96 26.93 24.64 -13.16
C VAL A 96 27.86 23.99 -14.19
N LYS A 97 28.03 22.67 -14.09
CA LYS A 97 28.82 21.87 -15.04
C LYS A 97 28.04 20.79 -15.77
N GLY A 98 26.85 20.45 -15.28
CA GLY A 98 26.03 19.35 -15.81
C GLY A 98 25.08 19.73 -16.95
N PHE A 99 24.97 21.03 -17.27
CA PHE A 99 23.98 21.57 -18.21
C PHE A 99 24.59 22.67 -19.08
N GLU A 100 24.10 22.77 -20.31
CA GLU A 100 24.42 23.84 -21.25
C GLU A 100 23.15 24.44 -21.88
N VAL A 101 23.25 25.67 -22.40
CA VAL A 101 22.14 26.33 -23.09
C VAL A 101 21.72 25.49 -24.29
N GLY A 102 20.42 25.25 -24.43
CA GLY A 102 19.86 24.36 -25.46
C GLY A 102 19.57 22.93 -24.98
N ASP A 103 20.09 22.52 -23.81
CA ASP A 103 19.79 21.20 -23.25
C ASP A 103 18.28 21.01 -23.00
N HIS A 104 17.78 19.84 -23.34
CA HIS A 104 16.45 19.39 -22.95
C HIS A 104 16.45 18.94 -21.50
N VAL A 105 15.60 19.55 -20.68
CA VAL A 105 15.59 19.32 -19.23
C VAL A 105 14.20 19.28 -18.64
N GLY A 106 14.08 18.66 -17.48
CA GLY A 106 12.86 18.60 -16.68
C GLY A 106 13.08 19.05 -15.24
N VAL A 107 12.00 19.51 -14.60
CA VAL A 107 11.94 19.84 -13.17
C VAL A 107 10.69 19.20 -12.56
N GLY A 108 10.88 18.42 -11.49
CA GLY A 108 9.82 17.66 -10.83
C GLY A 108 9.14 18.40 -9.69
N THR A 109 8.70 17.65 -8.68
CA THR A 109 7.94 18.14 -7.51
C THR A 109 8.74 19.05 -6.56
N TYR A 110 10.07 18.92 -6.54
CA TYR A 110 10.93 19.69 -5.66
C TYR A 110 11.94 20.51 -6.46
N VAL A 111 12.21 21.72 -5.97
CA VAL A 111 13.16 22.67 -6.58
C VAL A 111 14.34 23.01 -5.67
N ASN A 112 14.26 22.66 -4.39
CA ASN A 112 15.34 22.91 -3.42
C ASN A 112 15.26 22.00 -2.18
N SER A 113 16.33 21.99 -1.39
CA SER A 113 16.40 21.42 -0.03
C SER A 113 17.55 22.04 0.77
N CYS A 114 17.84 21.53 1.98
CA CYS A 114 19.07 21.94 2.69
C CYS A 114 20.36 21.48 1.99
N ARG A 115 20.29 20.45 1.14
CA ARG A 115 21.41 19.89 0.36
C ARG A 115 22.55 19.25 1.15
N ASP A 116 22.53 19.32 2.48
CA ASP A 116 23.64 18.92 3.37
C ASP A 116 23.29 17.80 4.37
N CYS A 117 22.01 17.49 4.57
CA CYS A 117 21.59 16.45 5.51
C CYS A 117 21.71 15.03 4.92
N ASP A 118 21.64 14.01 5.78
CA ASP A 118 21.72 12.59 5.40
C ASP A 118 20.78 12.22 4.25
N TYR A 119 19.55 12.74 4.25
CA TYR A 119 18.59 12.49 3.17
C TYR A 119 19.06 13.08 1.84
N CYS A 120 19.64 14.27 1.87
CA CYS A 120 20.14 14.91 0.66
C CYS A 120 21.40 14.24 0.12
N ASN A 121 22.30 13.82 1.02
CA ASN A 121 23.51 13.09 0.66
C ASN A 121 23.22 11.66 0.17
N SER A 122 22.07 11.11 0.56
CA SER A 122 21.58 9.80 0.12
C SER A 122 20.63 9.88 -1.09
N TYR A 123 20.47 11.05 -1.71
CA TYR A 123 19.61 11.28 -2.88
C TYR A 123 18.11 10.98 -2.67
N VAL A 124 17.64 11.12 -1.43
CA VAL A 124 16.24 11.00 -1.02
C VAL A 124 15.75 12.34 -0.45
N GLU A 125 16.07 13.43 -1.16
CA GLU A 125 15.75 14.81 -0.79
C GLU A 125 14.24 15.03 -0.62
N ASN A 126 13.41 14.20 -1.24
CA ASN A 126 11.96 14.16 -1.07
C ASN A 126 11.53 13.96 0.40
N HIS A 127 12.42 13.43 1.25
CA HIS A 127 12.21 13.31 2.68
C HIS A 127 12.97 14.34 3.54
N CYS A 128 13.72 15.26 2.92
CA CYS A 128 14.40 16.33 3.65
C CYS A 128 13.37 17.21 4.40
N PRO A 129 13.62 17.56 5.68
CA PRO A 129 12.72 18.43 6.44
C PRO A 129 12.68 19.87 5.91
N LYS A 130 13.73 20.29 5.18
CA LYS A 130 13.83 21.61 4.53
C LYS A 130 13.61 21.54 3.02
N ARG A 131 12.93 20.50 2.51
CA ARG A 131 12.59 20.40 1.08
C ARG A 131 11.64 21.51 0.65
N VAL A 132 11.82 22.00 -0.57
CA VAL A 132 11.00 23.07 -1.16
C VAL A 132 10.26 22.52 -2.38
N PHE A 133 8.94 22.64 -2.37
CA PHE A 133 8.10 22.25 -3.50
C PHE A 133 8.20 23.26 -4.65
N THR A 134 7.93 22.81 -5.87
CA THR A 134 7.98 23.63 -7.09
C THR A 134 7.01 24.81 -7.09
N PHE A 135 5.96 24.76 -6.28
CA PHE A 135 5.07 25.88 -6.03
C PHE A 135 4.53 25.85 -4.59
N ASN A 136 3.97 26.99 -4.15
CA ASN A 136 3.28 27.15 -2.87
C ASN A 136 4.15 26.93 -1.61
N ARG A 137 5.47 27.14 -1.74
CA ARG A 137 6.41 27.10 -0.61
C ARG A 137 7.40 28.25 -0.67
N VAL A 138 7.86 28.70 0.49
CA VAL A 138 8.92 29.70 0.60
C VAL A 138 10.25 29.03 0.27
N ASP A 139 10.98 29.58 -0.70
CA ASP A 139 12.32 29.12 -1.08
C ASP A 139 13.40 29.81 -0.21
N THR A 140 14.67 29.45 -0.41
CA THR A 140 15.80 29.99 0.36
C THR A 140 16.03 31.49 0.18
N ASP A 141 15.46 32.10 -0.87
CA ASP A 141 15.51 33.54 -1.10
C ASP A 141 14.34 34.31 -0.44
N GLY A 142 13.47 33.61 0.30
CA GLY A 142 12.31 34.19 0.96
C GLY A 142 11.09 34.38 0.05
N THR A 143 11.18 34.07 -1.24
CA THR A 143 10.06 34.18 -2.17
C THR A 143 9.20 32.93 -2.19
N VAL A 144 7.91 33.08 -2.49
CA VAL A 144 7.01 31.94 -2.70
C VAL A 144 7.23 31.39 -4.11
N THR A 145 7.61 30.12 -4.17
CA THR A 145 7.79 29.34 -5.39
C THR A 145 6.54 29.35 -6.28
N LYS A 146 6.78 29.48 -7.59
CA LYS A 146 5.77 29.55 -8.65
C LYS A 146 6.11 28.55 -9.75
N GLY A 147 5.16 27.68 -10.03
CA GLY A 147 5.35 26.46 -10.79
C GLY A 147 5.35 26.61 -12.31
N GLY A 148 5.08 25.47 -12.95
CA GLY A 148 5.25 25.20 -14.36
C GLY A 148 4.22 25.84 -15.29
N TYR A 149 3.13 26.40 -14.76
CA TYR A 149 2.14 27.09 -15.58
C TYR A 149 2.59 28.53 -15.89
N SER A 150 3.88 28.67 -16.20
CA SER A 150 4.59 29.92 -16.43
C SER A 150 5.55 29.78 -17.62
N THR A 151 6.10 30.90 -18.10
CA THR A 151 6.98 30.93 -19.29
C THR A 151 8.37 30.33 -19.06
N HIS A 152 8.94 30.50 -17.88
CA HIS A 152 10.26 29.98 -17.52
C HIS A 152 10.35 29.67 -16.02
N ILE A 153 11.34 28.89 -15.60
CA ILE A 153 11.66 28.60 -14.20
C ILE A 153 13.18 28.62 -13.98
N VAL A 154 13.60 29.03 -12.78
CA VAL A 154 14.99 29.02 -12.31
C VAL A 154 15.05 28.07 -11.11
N VAL A 155 15.93 27.08 -11.17
CA VAL A 155 16.10 26.08 -10.11
C VAL A 155 17.57 25.78 -9.88
N HIS A 156 17.91 25.29 -8.70
CA HIS A 156 19.25 24.77 -8.43
C HIS A 156 19.52 23.53 -9.32
N GLU A 157 20.74 23.38 -9.87
CA GLU A 157 21.09 22.34 -10.84
C GLU A 157 20.76 20.90 -10.38
N ARG A 158 20.83 20.64 -9.06
CA ARG A 158 20.46 19.34 -8.44
C ARG A 158 19.02 18.90 -8.75
N TYR A 159 18.11 19.84 -8.99
CA TYR A 159 16.68 19.61 -9.27
C TYR A 159 16.31 19.79 -10.75
N CYS A 160 17.32 20.01 -11.59
CA CYS A 160 17.21 19.96 -13.03
C CYS A 160 17.60 18.54 -13.51
N PHE A 161 16.82 17.96 -14.41
CA PHE A 161 17.02 16.58 -14.89
C PHE A 161 17.21 16.60 -16.40
N LYS A 162 18.35 16.11 -16.89
CA LYS A 162 18.60 16.01 -18.33
C LYS A 162 17.63 15.02 -18.97
N ILE A 163 16.94 15.46 -20.01
CA ILE A 163 16.06 14.63 -20.83
C ILE A 163 16.86 14.26 -22.09
N PRO A 164 17.07 12.96 -22.36
CA PRO A 164 17.85 12.53 -23.53
C PRO A 164 17.31 13.08 -24.85
N ASP A 165 18.22 13.40 -25.76
CA ASP A 165 17.88 13.89 -27.10
C ASP A 165 16.96 12.91 -27.81
N GLY A 166 15.91 13.44 -28.44
CA GLY A 166 14.87 12.67 -29.11
C GLY A 166 13.74 12.16 -28.19
N TYR A 167 13.86 12.24 -26.86
CA TYR A 167 12.74 11.94 -25.98
C TYR A 167 11.74 13.12 -25.97
N PRO A 168 10.45 12.93 -26.33
CA PRO A 168 9.52 14.05 -26.48
C PRO A 168 9.24 14.77 -25.14
N LEU A 169 9.48 16.08 -25.07
CA LEU A 169 9.30 16.87 -23.84
C LEU A 169 7.87 16.79 -23.27
N ALA A 170 6.84 16.77 -24.13
CA ALA A 170 5.45 16.58 -23.72
C ALA A 170 5.21 15.24 -22.98
N LYS A 171 5.98 14.22 -23.32
CA LYS A 171 5.95 12.89 -22.70
C LYS A 171 6.88 12.81 -21.48
N ALA A 172 7.89 13.68 -21.40
CA ALA A 172 8.83 13.70 -20.26
C ALA A 172 8.21 14.36 -19.04
N ALA A 173 7.47 15.45 -19.23
CA ALA A 173 6.84 16.20 -18.16
C ALA A 173 6.05 15.30 -17.17
N PRO A 174 5.12 14.43 -17.62
CA PRO A 174 4.38 13.54 -16.71
C PRO A 174 5.21 12.49 -15.96
N LEU A 175 6.41 12.16 -16.45
CA LEU A 175 7.28 11.20 -15.75
C LEU A 175 7.75 11.77 -14.41
N LEU A 176 7.95 13.08 -14.31
CA LEU A 176 8.52 13.76 -13.14
C LEU A 176 7.58 13.82 -11.92
N CYS A 177 6.35 13.32 -12.07
CA CYS A 177 5.46 12.98 -10.96
C CYS A 177 4.91 11.56 -11.11
N ALA A 178 4.03 11.30 -12.08
CA ALA A 178 3.33 10.02 -12.17
C ALA A 178 4.26 8.85 -12.46
N GLY A 179 5.24 9.03 -13.34
CA GLY A 179 6.25 8.00 -13.62
C GLY A 179 7.07 7.67 -12.37
N ILE A 180 7.69 8.69 -11.76
CA ILE A 180 8.61 8.47 -10.65
C ILE A 180 7.90 7.94 -9.40
N THR A 181 6.63 8.32 -9.20
CA THR A 181 5.81 7.87 -8.08
C THR A 181 5.63 6.35 -8.09
N VAL A 182 5.51 5.72 -9.25
CA VAL A 182 5.44 4.24 -9.37
C VAL A 182 6.82 3.61 -9.54
N TYR A 183 7.77 4.26 -10.21
CA TYR A 183 9.10 3.73 -10.44
C TYR A 183 9.87 3.51 -9.11
N THR A 184 9.82 4.50 -8.22
CA THR A 184 10.53 4.50 -6.93
C THR A 184 10.21 3.27 -6.08
N PRO A 185 8.94 2.96 -5.73
CA PRO A 185 8.65 1.77 -4.95
C PRO A 185 8.96 0.47 -5.70
N MET A 186 8.84 0.45 -7.03
CA MET A 186 9.17 -0.75 -7.82
C MET A 186 10.66 -1.08 -7.74
N VAL A 187 11.54 -0.08 -7.85
CA VAL A 187 13.00 -0.28 -7.70
C VAL A 187 13.37 -0.55 -6.25
N ARG A 188 12.80 0.18 -5.29
CA ARG A 188 13.05 -0.03 -3.84
C ARG A 188 12.72 -1.46 -3.39
N HIS A 189 11.69 -2.07 -3.96
CA HIS A 189 11.30 -3.47 -3.68
C HIS A 189 11.92 -4.47 -4.67
N ASN A 190 12.98 -4.05 -5.39
CA ASN A 190 13.76 -4.85 -6.34
C ASN A 190 12.93 -5.50 -7.45
N MET A 191 11.78 -4.94 -7.82
CA MET A 191 10.92 -5.50 -8.87
C MET A 191 11.62 -5.52 -10.23
N ASN A 192 12.52 -4.55 -10.48
CA ASN A 192 13.35 -4.45 -11.68
C ASN A 192 14.47 -5.50 -11.79
N GLN A 193 14.72 -6.27 -10.73
CA GLN A 193 15.78 -7.29 -10.68
C GLN A 193 15.19 -8.71 -10.67
N GLN A 194 13.89 -8.87 -10.92
CA GLN A 194 13.18 -10.13 -10.72
C GLN A 194 12.31 -10.50 -11.94
N PRO A 195 12.88 -10.61 -13.14
CA PRO A 195 12.13 -10.96 -14.35
C PRO A 195 11.39 -12.29 -14.18
N GLY A 196 10.23 -12.40 -14.80
CA GLY A 196 9.33 -13.56 -14.72
C GLY A 196 8.42 -13.59 -13.48
N LYS A 197 8.69 -12.77 -12.44
CA LYS A 197 7.77 -12.64 -11.30
C LYS A 197 6.49 -11.90 -11.68
N SER A 198 5.45 -12.15 -10.90
CA SER A 198 4.10 -11.63 -11.10
C SER A 198 3.86 -10.31 -10.37
N LEU A 199 3.31 -9.33 -11.09
CA LEU A 199 2.94 -8.00 -10.61
C LEU A 199 1.44 -7.78 -10.82
N GLY A 200 0.72 -7.43 -9.76
CA GLY A 200 -0.62 -6.83 -9.83
C GLY A 200 -0.55 -5.30 -9.92
N VAL A 201 -1.38 -4.68 -10.75
CA VAL A 201 -1.57 -3.22 -10.77
C VAL A 201 -3.03 -2.93 -10.47
N ILE A 202 -3.31 -2.27 -9.34
CA ILE A 202 -4.69 -1.88 -8.97
C ILE A 202 -4.97 -0.48 -9.52
N GLY A 203 -6.02 -0.40 -10.34
CA GLY A 203 -6.46 0.83 -10.99
C GLY A 203 -5.68 1.13 -12.28
N LEU A 204 -6.38 1.22 -13.41
CA LEU A 204 -5.78 1.59 -14.70
C LEU A 204 -6.04 3.07 -15.02
N GLY A 205 -5.18 3.94 -14.47
CA GLY A 205 -5.23 5.39 -14.69
C GLY A 205 -3.85 6.01 -14.91
N GLY A 206 -3.71 7.29 -14.59
CA GLY A 206 -2.48 8.06 -14.83
C GLY A 206 -1.20 7.47 -14.18
N LEU A 207 -1.31 6.79 -13.05
CA LEU A 207 -0.17 6.09 -12.42
C LEU A 207 -0.13 4.62 -12.87
N GLY A 208 -1.27 3.93 -12.84
CA GLY A 208 -1.37 2.50 -13.19
C GLY A 208 -0.83 2.17 -14.58
N HIS A 209 -1.05 2.99 -15.60
CA HIS A 209 -0.50 2.71 -16.93
C HIS A 209 1.03 2.76 -16.98
N MET A 210 1.65 3.62 -16.16
CA MET A 210 3.11 3.64 -16.01
C MET A 210 3.60 2.41 -15.25
N ALA A 211 2.89 1.97 -14.21
CA ALA A 211 3.21 0.74 -13.48
C ALA A 211 3.16 -0.49 -14.40
N VAL A 212 2.18 -0.57 -15.31
CA VAL A 212 2.12 -1.62 -16.34
C VAL A 212 3.34 -1.54 -17.27
N LYS A 213 3.60 -0.37 -17.88
CA LYS A 213 4.73 -0.20 -18.81
C LYS A 213 6.08 -0.52 -18.14
N PHE A 214 6.31 -0.09 -16.91
CA PHE A 214 7.51 -0.44 -16.15
C PHE A 214 7.57 -1.92 -15.81
N GLY A 215 6.46 -2.51 -15.36
CA GLY A 215 6.40 -3.93 -15.07
C GLY A 215 6.78 -4.79 -16.28
N LYS A 216 6.25 -4.44 -17.46
CA LYS A 216 6.61 -5.11 -18.73
C LYS A 216 8.07 -4.91 -19.10
N ALA A 217 8.59 -3.68 -18.97
CA ALA A 217 9.99 -3.39 -19.26
C ALA A 217 10.96 -4.09 -18.30
N PHE A 218 10.56 -4.36 -17.06
CA PHE A 218 11.30 -5.16 -16.09
C PHE A 218 11.18 -6.68 -16.32
N GLY A 219 10.42 -7.11 -17.33
CA GLY A 219 10.20 -8.52 -17.63
C GLY A 219 9.21 -9.22 -16.68
N LEU A 220 8.37 -8.48 -15.97
CA LEU A 220 7.35 -9.03 -15.07
C LEU A 220 6.12 -9.52 -15.84
N LYS A 221 5.40 -10.47 -15.23
CA LYS A 221 4.06 -10.90 -15.64
C LYS A 221 3.02 -10.00 -14.98
N VAL A 222 2.42 -9.10 -15.74
CA VAL A 222 1.56 -8.02 -15.24
C VAL A 222 0.09 -8.39 -15.35
N THR A 223 -0.62 -8.36 -14.22
CA THR A 223 -2.07 -8.47 -14.13
C THR A 223 -2.66 -7.13 -13.72
N VAL A 224 -3.58 -6.59 -14.51
CA VAL A 224 -4.31 -5.35 -14.16
C VAL A 224 -5.61 -5.69 -13.45
N PHE A 225 -5.88 -5.01 -12.34
CA PHE A 225 -7.13 -5.07 -11.59
C PHE A 225 -7.92 -3.78 -11.78
N SER A 226 -9.17 -3.90 -12.21
CA SER A 226 -10.05 -2.76 -12.45
C SER A 226 -11.49 -3.12 -12.08
N THR A 227 -12.27 -2.13 -11.67
CA THR A 227 -13.73 -2.26 -11.49
C THR A 227 -14.50 -2.06 -12.80
N SER A 228 -13.82 -1.68 -13.88
CA SER A 228 -14.45 -1.34 -15.15
C SER A 228 -13.88 -2.19 -16.29
N GLU A 229 -14.73 -3.04 -16.86
CA GLU A 229 -14.40 -3.97 -17.94
C GLU A 229 -13.93 -3.27 -19.22
N SER A 230 -14.39 -2.03 -19.46
CA SER A 230 -13.98 -1.22 -20.62
C SER A 230 -12.47 -0.94 -20.67
N LYS A 231 -11.76 -1.10 -19.55
CA LYS A 231 -10.31 -0.94 -19.45
C LYS A 231 -9.51 -2.15 -19.95
N ARG A 232 -10.15 -3.29 -20.24
CA ARG A 232 -9.47 -4.53 -20.66
C ARG A 232 -8.64 -4.34 -21.92
N ASP A 233 -9.24 -3.81 -22.98
CA ASP A 233 -8.57 -3.65 -24.27
C ASP A 233 -7.33 -2.76 -24.15
N GLU A 234 -7.45 -1.66 -23.41
CA GLU A 234 -6.32 -0.77 -23.14
C GLU A 234 -5.22 -1.46 -22.31
N ALA A 235 -5.59 -2.23 -21.28
CA ALA A 235 -4.62 -2.97 -20.48
C ALA A 235 -3.82 -3.97 -21.32
N ILE A 236 -4.52 -4.79 -22.11
CA ILE A 236 -3.91 -5.91 -22.85
C ILE A 236 -3.24 -5.43 -24.14
N ASN A 237 -3.98 -4.73 -25.01
CA ASN A 237 -3.53 -4.45 -26.38
C ASN A 237 -2.73 -3.15 -26.50
N LEU A 238 -3.07 -2.12 -25.72
CA LEU A 238 -2.34 -0.85 -25.76
C LEU A 238 -1.12 -0.85 -24.83
N LEU A 239 -1.26 -1.39 -23.62
CA LEU A 239 -0.23 -1.32 -22.58
C LEU A 239 0.59 -2.61 -22.43
N GLY A 240 0.12 -3.73 -22.99
CA GLY A 240 0.85 -5.01 -22.99
C GLY A 240 0.77 -5.78 -21.68
N ALA A 241 -0.25 -5.56 -20.84
CA ALA A 241 -0.48 -6.41 -19.67
C ALA A 241 -0.77 -7.86 -20.10
N ASP A 242 -0.30 -8.82 -19.32
CA ASP A 242 -0.50 -10.25 -19.62
C ASP A 242 -1.91 -10.71 -19.27
N ASN A 243 -2.49 -10.15 -18.20
CA ASN A 243 -3.82 -10.49 -17.71
C ASN A 243 -4.60 -9.24 -17.28
N PHE A 244 -5.92 -9.37 -17.30
CA PHE A 244 -6.85 -8.37 -16.78
C PHE A 244 -7.95 -9.06 -15.97
N VAL A 245 -8.19 -8.55 -14.77
CA VAL A 245 -9.14 -9.07 -13.80
C VAL A 245 -10.14 -7.98 -13.44
N LEU A 246 -11.42 -8.32 -13.55
CA LEU A 246 -12.49 -7.49 -13.02
C LEU A 246 -12.54 -7.69 -11.52
N SER A 247 -12.18 -6.68 -10.73
CA SER A 247 -12.01 -6.83 -9.27
C SER A 247 -13.32 -7.11 -8.52
N SER A 248 -14.47 -6.90 -9.14
CA SER A 248 -15.78 -7.29 -8.60
C SER A 248 -16.13 -8.76 -8.86
N ASP A 249 -15.36 -9.46 -9.71
CA ASP A 249 -15.53 -10.89 -9.93
C ASP A 249 -14.77 -11.69 -8.87
N ILE A 250 -15.52 -12.23 -7.91
CA ILE A 250 -14.99 -12.98 -6.77
C ILE A 250 -14.28 -14.27 -7.24
N GLN A 251 -14.75 -14.93 -8.30
CA GLN A 251 -14.15 -16.19 -8.77
C GLN A 251 -12.78 -15.93 -9.41
N GLN A 252 -12.66 -14.86 -10.21
CA GLN A 252 -11.37 -14.46 -10.76
C GLN A 252 -10.38 -14.08 -9.63
N MET A 253 -10.82 -13.31 -8.65
CA MET A 253 -9.98 -12.94 -7.50
C MET A 253 -9.54 -14.19 -6.70
N GLU A 254 -10.46 -15.12 -6.44
CA GLU A 254 -10.18 -16.36 -5.71
C GLU A 254 -9.15 -17.23 -6.44
N SER A 255 -9.24 -17.33 -7.76
CA SER A 255 -8.29 -18.12 -8.58
C SER A 255 -6.85 -17.62 -8.53
N LEU A 256 -6.64 -16.36 -8.09
CA LEU A 256 -5.35 -15.71 -8.00
C LEU A 256 -4.76 -15.66 -6.58
N LYS A 257 -5.41 -16.30 -5.59
CA LYS A 257 -4.84 -16.37 -4.24
C LYS A 257 -3.42 -16.92 -4.25
N ASN A 258 -2.52 -16.25 -3.51
CA ASN A 258 -1.11 -16.61 -3.41
C ASN A 258 -0.38 -16.74 -4.77
N SER A 259 -0.74 -15.95 -5.78
CA SER A 259 -0.14 -16.01 -7.12
C SER A 259 0.81 -14.84 -7.43
N LEU A 260 0.64 -13.69 -6.76
CA LEU A 260 1.35 -12.45 -7.06
C LEU A 260 2.57 -12.27 -6.15
N HIS A 261 3.70 -11.82 -6.68
CA HIS A 261 4.85 -11.44 -5.85
C HIS A 261 4.74 -9.99 -5.40
N PHE A 262 4.23 -9.14 -6.29
CA PHE A 262 4.11 -7.71 -6.07
C PHE A 262 2.71 -7.23 -6.43
N ILE A 263 2.25 -6.20 -5.73
CA ILE A 263 1.12 -5.37 -6.14
C ILE A 263 1.56 -3.91 -6.06
N VAL A 264 1.25 -3.10 -7.07
CA VAL A 264 1.33 -1.64 -7.00
C VAL A 264 -0.10 -1.11 -7.00
N ASP A 265 -0.50 -0.51 -5.89
CA ASP A 265 -1.82 0.09 -5.73
C ASP A 265 -1.79 1.57 -6.14
N THR A 266 -2.46 1.84 -7.26
CA THR A 266 -2.59 3.18 -7.84
C THR A 266 -4.02 3.71 -7.79
N ALA A 267 -4.95 2.97 -7.17
CA ALA A 267 -6.36 3.34 -7.14
C ALA A 267 -6.61 4.46 -6.14
N SER A 268 -7.12 5.59 -6.61
CA SER A 268 -7.45 6.73 -5.75
C SER A 268 -8.80 6.58 -5.02
N GLY A 269 -9.61 5.60 -5.39
CA GLY A 269 -10.89 5.31 -4.76
C GLY A 269 -10.76 4.28 -3.63
N ASP A 270 -11.73 4.29 -2.73
CA ASP A 270 -11.82 3.28 -1.68
C ASP A 270 -12.00 1.88 -2.25
N HIS A 271 -11.27 0.93 -1.68
CA HIS A 271 -11.36 -0.49 -2.01
C HIS A 271 -10.88 -1.33 -0.81
N PRO A 272 -11.33 -2.59 -0.68
CA PRO A 272 -10.93 -3.45 0.42
C PRO A 272 -9.50 -3.97 0.22
N PHE A 273 -8.64 -3.89 1.24
CA PHE A 273 -7.24 -4.33 1.14
C PHE A 273 -7.08 -5.85 1.29
N ASP A 274 -7.84 -6.48 2.19
CA ASP A 274 -7.69 -7.91 2.51
C ASP A 274 -7.79 -8.84 1.29
N PRO A 275 -8.76 -8.66 0.35
CA PRO A 275 -8.83 -9.48 -0.85
C PRO A 275 -7.59 -9.38 -1.72
N TYR A 276 -7.02 -8.18 -1.92
CA TYR A 276 -5.80 -8.00 -2.71
C TYR A 276 -4.56 -8.51 -2.00
N LEU A 277 -4.45 -8.29 -0.68
CA LEU A 277 -3.37 -8.89 0.11
C LEU A 277 -3.39 -10.41 0.01
N SER A 278 -4.58 -11.04 -0.06
CA SER A 278 -4.71 -12.49 -0.23
C SER A 278 -4.14 -13.04 -1.55
N LEU A 279 -4.01 -12.19 -2.57
CA LEU A 279 -3.42 -12.57 -3.87
C LEU A 279 -1.89 -12.68 -3.79
N LEU A 280 -1.26 -12.03 -2.81
CA LEU A 280 0.17 -12.07 -2.63
C LEU A 280 0.64 -13.43 -2.12
N LYS A 281 1.72 -13.93 -2.71
CA LYS A 281 2.54 -15.03 -2.20
C LYS A 281 3.09 -14.70 -0.82
N VAL A 282 3.64 -15.73 -0.18
CA VAL A 282 4.42 -15.58 1.06
C VAL A 282 5.55 -14.58 0.86
N GLY A 283 5.68 -13.60 1.75
CA GLY A 283 6.67 -12.53 1.63
C GLY A 283 6.36 -11.49 0.54
N GLY A 284 5.19 -11.56 -0.11
CA GLY A 284 4.81 -10.62 -1.17
C GLY A 284 4.60 -9.19 -0.66
N VAL A 285 4.76 -8.23 -1.57
CA VAL A 285 4.73 -6.79 -1.25
C VAL A 285 3.61 -6.09 -2.02
N MET A 286 2.76 -5.36 -1.29
CA MET A 286 1.89 -4.33 -1.84
C MET A 286 2.51 -2.96 -1.62
N ALA A 287 2.84 -2.25 -2.70
CA ALA A 287 3.32 -0.88 -2.68
C ALA A 287 2.14 0.08 -2.90
N LEU A 288 1.87 0.93 -1.91
CA LEU A 288 0.83 1.94 -1.94
C LEU A 288 1.40 3.27 -2.46
N VAL A 289 0.78 3.83 -3.49
CA VAL A 289 1.12 5.16 -4.03
C VAL A 289 -0.10 6.08 -4.16
N CYS A 290 -1.20 5.72 -3.50
CA CYS A 290 -2.46 6.44 -3.52
C CYS A 290 -2.91 6.84 -2.10
N PHE A 291 -3.97 7.64 -2.03
CA PHE A 291 -4.55 8.15 -0.79
C PHE A 291 -6.06 7.84 -0.78
N PRO A 292 -6.46 6.58 -0.50
CA PRO A 292 -7.88 6.22 -0.39
C PRO A 292 -8.57 7.04 0.73
N PRO A 293 -9.71 7.69 0.45
CA PRO A 293 -10.38 8.58 1.40
C PRO A 293 -10.74 7.96 2.76
N SER A 294 -11.16 6.69 2.77
CA SER A 294 -11.57 5.98 3.99
C SER A 294 -10.39 5.40 4.79
N GLY A 295 -9.16 5.63 4.33
CA GLY A 295 -7.93 5.08 4.90
C GLY A 295 -7.75 3.59 4.65
N ILE A 296 -6.74 3.01 5.29
CA ILE A 296 -6.36 1.59 5.13
C ILE A 296 -6.98 0.80 6.28
N LYS A 297 -7.67 -0.29 5.95
CA LYS A 297 -8.21 -1.25 6.91
C LYS A 297 -7.80 -2.65 6.50
N VAL A 298 -7.11 -3.36 7.39
CA VAL A 298 -6.54 -4.69 7.13
C VAL A 298 -6.76 -5.58 8.34
N HIS A 299 -7.18 -6.82 8.11
CA HIS A 299 -7.18 -7.84 9.14
C HIS A 299 -5.74 -8.31 9.41
N PRO A 300 -5.26 -8.41 10.66
CA PRO A 300 -3.87 -8.76 10.98
C PRO A 300 -3.43 -10.08 10.32
N ALA A 301 -4.32 -11.07 10.25
CA ALA A 301 -4.04 -12.35 9.59
C ALA A 301 -3.65 -12.20 8.10
N SER A 302 -4.20 -11.20 7.40
CA SER A 302 -3.88 -10.94 6.00
C SER A 302 -2.42 -10.56 5.79
N LEU A 303 -1.77 -9.98 6.82
CA LEU A 303 -0.33 -9.72 6.83
C LEU A 303 0.44 -10.89 7.47
N ASN A 304 0.05 -11.30 8.68
CA ASN A 304 0.84 -12.23 9.52
C ASN A 304 0.99 -13.61 8.87
N ILE A 305 -0.11 -14.23 8.42
CA ILE A 305 -0.11 -15.62 7.93
C ILE A 305 0.77 -15.77 6.68
N GLY A 306 0.76 -14.76 5.80
CA GLY A 306 1.56 -14.77 4.57
C GLY A 306 2.91 -14.05 4.70
N ALA A 307 3.30 -13.58 5.89
CA ALA A 307 4.47 -12.71 6.06
C ALA A 307 4.49 -11.53 5.07
N ARG A 308 3.30 -10.98 4.75
CA ARG A 308 3.12 -10.00 3.67
C ARG A 308 3.42 -8.58 4.14
N THR A 309 3.68 -7.73 3.16
CA THR A 309 4.13 -6.37 3.37
C THR A 309 3.20 -5.37 2.70
N LEU A 310 2.81 -4.33 3.43
CA LEU A 310 2.18 -3.12 2.90
C LEU A 310 3.16 -1.95 3.09
N SER A 311 3.62 -1.37 1.98
CA SER A 311 4.68 -0.36 1.98
C SER A 311 4.22 0.90 1.27
N GLY A 312 4.30 2.05 1.94
CA GLY A 312 3.97 3.33 1.33
C GLY A 312 5.13 3.90 0.51
N SER A 313 4.80 4.69 -0.50
CA SER A 313 5.76 5.53 -1.22
C SER A 313 5.12 6.83 -1.66
N ALA A 314 5.96 7.85 -1.78
CA ALA A 314 5.61 9.12 -2.42
C ALA A 314 6.45 9.29 -3.71
N VAL A 315 6.48 10.51 -4.24
CA VAL A 315 7.37 10.90 -5.34
C VAL A 315 8.84 10.68 -4.94
N GLY A 316 9.66 10.15 -5.86
CA GLY A 316 11.04 9.75 -5.62
C GLY A 316 12.04 10.91 -5.49
N GLY A 317 13.24 10.58 -5.03
CA GLY A 317 14.38 11.49 -4.91
C GLY A 317 15.09 11.76 -6.24
N THR A 318 16.12 12.61 -6.22
CA THR A 318 16.76 13.09 -7.46
C THR A 318 17.45 11.98 -8.24
N LYS A 319 18.04 10.99 -7.56
CA LYS A 319 18.69 9.82 -8.19
C LYS A 319 17.67 8.98 -8.96
N ASP A 320 16.57 8.60 -8.32
CA ASP A 320 15.53 7.76 -8.93
C ASP A 320 14.91 8.46 -10.17
N ILE A 321 14.77 9.79 -10.14
CA ILE A 321 14.29 10.55 -11.31
C ILE A 321 15.27 10.43 -12.49
N LYS A 322 16.58 10.62 -12.25
CA LYS A 322 17.61 10.52 -13.29
C LYS A 322 17.67 9.11 -13.89
N GLU A 323 17.61 8.09 -13.03
CA GLU A 323 17.60 6.69 -13.44
C GLU A 323 16.34 6.36 -14.24
N MET A 324 15.16 6.78 -13.77
CA MET A 324 13.90 6.56 -14.47
C MET A 324 13.87 7.24 -15.85
N VAL A 325 14.27 8.52 -15.95
CA VAL A 325 14.26 9.24 -17.24
C VAL A 325 15.19 8.54 -18.25
N SER A 326 16.38 8.15 -17.81
CA SER A 326 17.34 7.40 -18.63
C SER A 326 16.77 6.03 -19.05
N PHE A 327 16.15 5.32 -18.11
CA PHE A 327 15.50 4.03 -18.35
C PHE A 327 14.36 4.15 -19.36
N CYS A 328 13.48 5.16 -19.21
CA CYS A 328 12.38 5.42 -20.14
C CYS A 328 12.90 5.69 -21.54
N ALA A 329 13.94 6.52 -21.69
CA ALA A 329 14.51 6.83 -22.99
C ALA A 329 15.12 5.60 -23.66
N ALA A 330 15.93 4.83 -22.92
CA ALA A 330 16.58 3.62 -23.43
C ALA A 330 15.56 2.55 -23.87
N ASN A 331 14.43 2.44 -23.17
CA ASN A 331 13.40 1.43 -23.43
C ASN A 331 12.21 1.97 -24.24
N LYS A 332 12.27 3.22 -24.72
CA LYS A 332 11.18 3.89 -25.46
C LYS A 332 9.83 3.82 -24.72
N ILE A 333 9.86 4.00 -23.40
CA ILE A 333 8.68 4.01 -22.55
C ILE A 333 8.14 5.42 -22.49
N TYR A 334 6.89 5.60 -22.92
CA TYR A 334 6.23 6.90 -22.93
C TYR A 334 4.90 6.83 -22.16
N PRO A 335 4.54 7.86 -21.36
CA PRO A 335 3.20 7.99 -20.83
C PRO A 335 2.20 8.25 -21.95
N GLU A 336 0.98 7.75 -21.80
CA GLU A 336 -0.12 8.14 -22.67
C GLU A 336 -0.63 9.53 -22.26
N ILE A 337 -0.69 10.47 -23.20
CA ILE A 337 -0.98 11.88 -22.90
C ILE A 337 -2.00 12.44 -23.88
N GLU A 338 -2.79 13.39 -23.40
CA GLU A 338 -3.52 14.37 -24.20
C GLU A 338 -2.77 15.71 -24.12
N ILE A 339 -2.39 16.29 -25.27
CA ILE A 339 -1.74 17.60 -25.32
C ILE A 339 -2.80 18.70 -25.35
N ILE A 340 -2.74 19.64 -24.40
CA ILE A 340 -3.69 20.75 -24.27
C ILE A 340 -2.92 22.08 -24.32
N LYS A 341 -3.41 23.09 -25.05
CA LYS A 341 -2.80 24.44 -24.98
C LYS A 341 -3.09 25.04 -23.61
N ILE A 342 -2.12 25.73 -23.02
CA ILE A 342 -2.24 26.27 -21.65
C ILE A 342 -3.45 27.21 -21.47
N ASP A 343 -3.91 27.86 -22.54
CA ASP A 343 -5.12 28.70 -22.55
C ASP A 343 -6.40 27.96 -22.12
N TYR A 344 -6.41 26.62 -22.25
CA TYR A 344 -7.52 25.75 -21.82
C TYR A 344 -7.28 25.09 -20.45
N ILE A 345 -6.36 25.60 -19.64
CA ILE A 345 -6.00 24.96 -18.36
C ILE A 345 -7.19 24.76 -17.43
N ASN A 346 -8.10 25.73 -17.30
CA ASN A 346 -9.29 25.58 -16.46
C ASN A 346 -10.17 24.42 -16.94
N LYS A 347 -10.29 24.22 -18.27
CA LYS A 347 -11.00 23.08 -18.84
C LYS A 347 -10.26 21.77 -18.54
N ALA A 348 -8.93 21.75 -18.61
CA ALA A 348 -8.14 20.57 -18.25
C ALA A 348 -8.30 20.19 -16.76
N LEU A 349 -8.27 21.17 -15.84
CA LEU A 349 -8.50 20.94 -14.41
C LEU A 349 -9.93 20.41 -14.16
N ALA A 350 -10.94 21.00 -14.79
CA ALA A 350 -12.32 20.53 -14.67
C ALA A 350 -12.49 19.08 -15.20
N ARG A 351 -11.89 18.77 -16.36
CA ARG A 351 -11.88 17.41 -16.92
C ARG A 351 -11.18 16.43 -15.99
N LEU A 352 -10.05 16.82 -15.40
CA LEU A 352 -9.33 15.99 -14.42
C LEU A 352 -10.18 15.69 -13.19
N VAL A 353 -10.89 16.69 -12.64
CA VAL A 353 -11.83 16.51 -11.51
C VAL A 353 -12.95 15.54 -11.89
N ASN A 354 -13.48 15.66 -13.11
CA ASN A 354 -14.54 14.80 -13.63
C ASN A 354 -14.04 13.42 -14.11
N ARG A 355 -12.74 13.11 -13.95
CA ARG A 355 -12.11 11.87 -14.44
C ARG A 355 -12.24 11.68 -15.96
N ASP A 356 -12.43 12.78 -16.69
CA ASP A 356 -12.49 12.85 -18.16
C ASP A 356 -11.07 13.10 -18.73
N VAL A 357 -10.18 12.16 -18.45
CA VAL A 357 -8.85 12.11 -19.04
C VAL A 357 -8.48 10.65 -19.18
N LYS A 358 -7.97 10.25 -20.34
CA LYS A 358 -7.65 8.83 -20.54
C LYS A 358 -6.54 8.36 -19.59
N TYR A 359 -5.49 9.18 -19.45
CA TYR A 359 -4.34 8.91 -18.57
C TYR A 359 -3.74 10.18 -17.98
N ARG A 360 -3.14 11.04 -18.81
CA ARG A 360 -2.43 12.25 -18.38
C ARG A 360 -2.70 13.40 -19.34
N PHE A 361 -2.70 14.62 -18.81
CA PHE A 361 -2.57 15.82 -19.64
C PHE A 361 -1.12 16.29 -19.67
N SER A 362 -0.69 16.78 -20.83
CA SER A 362 0.49 17.62 -20.96
C SER A 362 0.08 18.95 -21.56
N LEU A 363 0.27 20.02 -20.79
CA LEU A 363 0.09 21.37 -21.29
C LEU A 363 1.22 21.70 -22.25
N LYS A 364 0.89 22.31 -23.39
CA LYS A 364 1.84 22.96 -24.28
C LYS A 364 1.80 24.45 -23.98
N ASN A 365 2.95 25.01 -23.63
CA ASN A 365 3.07 26.43 -23.32
C ASN A 365 3.09 27.25 -24.61
N SER A 366 2.06 28.07 -24.80
CA SER A 366 1.89 28.99 -25.94
C SER A 366 2.01 30.46 -25.55
N LEU A 367 2.41 30.78 -24.30
CA LEU A 367 2.47 32.15 -23.75
C LEU A 367 3.46 33.11 -24.45
N HIS A 368 4.02 32.75 -25.60
CA HIS A 368 4.95 33.56 -26.39
C HIS A 368 4.30 34.49 -27.42
N PHE A 369 2.97 34.55 -27.52
CA PHE A 369 2.28 35.31 -28.59
C PHE A 369 1.46 36.53 -28.14
N ILE A 370 1.59 36.98 -26.89
CA ILE A 370 1.09 38.31 -26.51
C ILE A 370 2.23 39.31 -26.71
N VAL A 371 2.56 39.57 -27.98
CA VAL A 371 3.32 40.76 -28.36
C VAL A 371 2.31 41.88 -28.53
N ASP A 372 2.60 42.97 -27.85
CA ASP A 372 1.95 44.28 -27.89
C ASP A 372 1.42 44.63 -29.29
N THR A 373 0.09 44.55 -29.51
CA THR A 373 -0.51 44.98 -30.78
C THR A 373 -0.69 46.50 -30.78
N ALA A 374 0.44 47.22 -30.87
CA ALA A 374 0.47 48.64 -31.21
C ALA A 374 0.79 48.89 -32.70
N SER A 375 1.05 47.87 -33.49
CA SER A 375 1.25 47.98 -34.95
C SER A 375 0.22 47.10 -35.67
N GLY A 376 -0.78 47.75 -36.26
CA GLY A 376 -1.89 47.11 -36.97
C GLY A 376 -1.49 46.53 -38.32
N ASP A 377 -0.87 45.36 -38.32
CA ASP A 377 -0.73 44.52 -39.51
C ASP A 377 -1.23 43.09 -39.21
N HIS A 378 -2.36 42.74 -39.82
CA HIS A 378 -3.01 41.44 -39.67
C HIS A 378 -2.31 40.36 -40.51
N LEU A 379 -1.71 39.37 -39.84
CA LEU A 379 -1.51 38.03 -40.41
C LEU A 379 -2.63 37.12 -39.86
N PHE A 380 -3.60 36.82 -40.72
CA PHE A 380 -4.77 35.99 -40.42
C PHE A 380 -4.40 34.50 -40.30
N ASP A 381 -4.91 33.87 -39.24
CA ASP A 381 -5.02 32.41 -39.09
C ASP A 381 -6.12 31.88 -40.05
N PRO A 382 -5.85 30.90 -40.93
CA PRO A 382 -6.80 30.42 -41.93
C PRO A 382 -8.00 29.63 -41.37
N TYR A 383 -8.12 29.44 -40.05
CA TYR A 383 -9.21 28.65 -39.42
C TYR A 383 -10.29 29.46 -38.67
N LEU A 384 -10.25 30.79 -38.72
CA LEU A 384 -11.25 31.66 -38.09
C LEU A 384 -11.71 32.75 -39.08
N SER A 385 -12.97 32.71 -39.49
CA SER A 385 -13.59 33.80 -40.27
C SER A 385 -14.81 34.36 -39.53
N LEU A 386 -14.82 35.69 -39.35
CA LEU A 386 -15.95 36.46 -38.83
C LEU A 386 -16.87 36.80 -40.01
N LEU A 387 -18.10 36.31 -39.99
CA LEU A 387 -19.13 36.65 -40.96
C LEU A 387 -20.17 37.56 -40.30
N LYS A 388 -20.39 38.73 -40.91
CA LYS A 388 -21.37 39.72 -40.47
C LYS A 388 -22.62 39.56 -41.33
N VAL A 389 -23.68 38.97 -40.77
CA VAL A 389 -24.98 38.84 -41.44
C VAL A 389 -26.01 39.58 -40.59
N GLY A 390 -26.70 40.55 -41.18
CA GLY A 390 -27.82 41.26 -40.54
C GLY A 390 -27.52 42.04 -39.24
N GLY A 391 -26.25 42.29 -38.91
CA GLY A 391 -25.87 43.08 -37.73
C GLY A 391 -25.61 42.28 -36.44
N VAL A 392 -25.68 40.95 -36.46
CA VAL A 392 -25.27 40.08 -35.34
C VAL A 392 -23.91 39.46 -35.63
N LEU A 393 -23.01 39.47 -34.64
CA LEU A 393 -21.67 38.88 -34.72
C LEU A 393 -21.77 37.39 -34.34
N ALA A 394 -21.54 36.49 -35.30
CA ALA A 394 -21.51 35.05 -35.03
C ALA A 394 -20.09 34.49 -35.20
N LEU A 395 -19.64 33.70 -34.21
CA LEU A 395 -18.39 32.95 -34.26
C LEU A 395 -18.66 31.62 -34.98
N VAL A 396 -18.12 31.44 -36.19
CA VAL A 396 -18.28 30.20 -36.95
C VAL A 396 -16.98 29.40 -36.87
N CYS A 397 -17.01 28.29 -36.13
CA CYS A 397 -15.95 27.28 -36.16
C CYS A 397 -16.22 26.29 -37.31
N PHE A 398 -15.24 26.05 -38.19
CA PHE A 398 -15.27 24.91 -39.11
C PHE A 398 -14.39 23.78 -38.58
N PRO A 399 -14.96 22.64 -38.14
CA PRO A 399 -14.21 21.40 -38.03
C PRO A 399 -14.65 20.39 -39.12
N PRO A 400 -13.71 19.56 -39.63
CA PRO A 400 -14.05 18.40 -40.43
C PRO A 400 -14.60 17.31 -39.51
N SER A 401 -15.63 16.60 -39.97
CA SER A 401 -16.35 15.49 -39.32
C SER A 401 -17.25 15.87 -38.14
N GLY A 402 -18.55 15.71 -38.36
CA GLY A 402 -19.62 16.27 -37.54
C GLY A 402 -19.82 15.62 -36.17
N ILE A 403 -20.53 16.36 -35.31
CA ILE A 403 -21.36 15.89 -34.19
C ILE A 403 -22.29 17.05 -33.74
N LYS A 404 -23.44 16.64 -33.17
CA LYS A 404 -24.65 17.35 -32.71
C LYS A 404 -24.44 18.58 -31.80
N VAL A 405 -25.32 19.57 -31.94
CA VAL A 405 -25.42 20.76 -31.08
C VAL A 405 -26.68 20.66 -30.20
N HIS A 406 -26.53 20.79 -28.87
CA HIS A 406 -27.65 20.98 -27.95
C HIS A 406 -27.83 22.48 -27.66
N PRO A 407 -29.03 23.08 -27.86
CA PRO A 407 -29.23 24.48 -27.58
C PRO A 407 -29.52 24.72 -26.09
N THR A 408 -28.72 25.55 -25.45
CA THR A 408 -29.16 26.35 -24.31
C THR A 408 -29.85 27.59 -24.86
N SER A 409 -31.18 27.64 -24.72
CA SER A 409 -32.06 28.82 -24.81
C SER A 409 -31.65 29.93 -25.79
N LEU A 410 -32.00 29.78 -27.06
CA LEU A 410 -32.00 30.84 -28.07
C LEU A 410 -33.40 30.92 -28.70
N ASN A 411 -34.11 32.03 -28.46
CA ASN A 411 -35.35 32.36 -29.17
C ASN A 411 -34.99 32.83 -30.59
N ILE A 412 -34.98 31.91 -31.55
CA ILE A 412 -34.73 32.21 -32.96
C ILE A 412 -36.08 32.30 -33.67
N GLY A 413 -36.32 33.39 -34.41
CA GLY A 413 -37.56 33.58 -35.16
C GLY A 413 -37.66 32.61 -36.34
N THR A 414 -38.88 32.26 -36.76
CA THR A 414 -39.15 31.36 -37.89
C THR A 414 -38.53 31.79 -39.22
N LYS A 415 -38.25 33.10 -39.38
CA LYS A 415 -37.59 33.66 -40.57
C LYS A 415 -36.10 33.34 -40.63
N ASP A 416 -35.41 33.32 -39.49
CA ASP A 416 -33.97 33.04 -39.40
C ASP A 416 -33.68 31.54 -39.66
N ILE A 417 -34.62 30.67 -39.31
CA ILE A 417 -34.54 29.22 -39.60
C ILE A 417 -34.65 28.97 -41.11
N GLN A 418 -35.51 29.69 -41.83
CA GLN A 418 -35.64 29.56 -43.29
C GLN A 418 -34.39 30.01 -44.05
N GLU A 419 -33.74 31.09 -43.59
CA GLU A 419 -32.48 31.56 -44.18
C GLU A 419 -31.31 30.59 -43.88
N MET A 420 -31.27 30.03 -42.66
CA MET A 420 -30.24 29.06 -42.28
C MET A 420 -30.37 27.74 -43.05
N VAL A 421 -31.60 27.26 -43.27
CA VAL A 421 -31.87 26.06 -44.10
C VAL A 421 -31.52 26.32 -45.57
N SER A 422 -31.87 27.48 -46.11
CA SER A 422 -31.54 27.86 -47.50
C SER A 422 -30.02 27.94 -47.72
N PHE A 423 -29.29 28.47 -46.74
CA PHE A 423 -27.83 28.51 -46.76
C PHE A 423 -27.20 27.11 -46.71
N CYS A 424 -27.74 26.20 -45.89
CA CYS A 424 -27.22 24.83 -45.78
C CYS A 424 -27.49 24.00 -47.04
N VAL A 425 -28.65 24.20 -47.69
CA VAL A 425 -28.99 23.56 -48.98
C VAL A 425 -28.08 24.07 -50.10
N ALA A 426 -27.82 25.39 -50.16
CA ALA A 426 -26.93 25.98 -51.16
C ALA A 426 -25.46 25.51 -51.03
N ASN A 427 -25.03 25.14 -49.82
CA ASN A 427 -23.64 24.76 -49.52
C ASN A 427 -23.45 23.27 -49.22
N LYS A 428 -24.46 22.42 -49.44
CA LYS A 428 -24.44 20.96 -49.18
C LYS A 428 -24.01 20.60 -47.75
N ILE A 429 -24.46 21.39 -46.76
CA ILE A 429 -24.18 21.17 -45.34
C ILE A 429 -25.31 20.31 -44.75
N TYR A 430 -24.96 19.22 -44.06
CA TYR A 430 -25.92 18.35 -43.38
C TYR A 430 -26.34 18.97 -42.04
N LEU A 431 -27.65 19.08 -41.79
CA LEU A 431 -28.19 19.69 -40.57
C LEU A 431 -29.15 18.72 -39.87
N GLU A 432 -28.95 18.49 -38.57
CA GLU A 432 -29.83 17.67 -37.72
C GLU A 432 -30.38 18.58 -36.62
N ILE A 433 -31.70 18.81 -36.58
CA ILE A 433 -32.37 19.71 -35.61
C ILE A 433 -33.27 18.87 -34.70
N GLU A 434 -33.08 18.96 -33.39
CA GLU A 434 -33.96 18.38 -32.37
C GLU A 434 -34.82 19.50 -31.76
N ILE A 435 -36.14 19.49 -32.01
CA ILE A 435 -37.06 20.56 -31.60
C ILE A 435 -37.74 20.19 -30.27
N ILE A 436 -37.48 20.98 -29.22
CA ILE A 436 -38.13 20.83 -27.91
C ILE A 436 -39.26 21.86 -27.81
N ARG A 437 -40.48 21.33 -27.94
CA ARG A 437 -41.83 21.93 -27.81
C ARG A 437 -42.55 22.39 -29.09
N ILE A 438 -43.75 21.84 -29.14
CA ILE A 438 -44.80 21.85 -30.16
C ILE A 438 -45.65 23.08 -29.90
N ASP A 439 -45.83 23.91 -30.93
CA ASP A 439 -47.06 24.60 -31.32
C ASP A 439 -46.76 25.26 -32.68
N TYR A 440 -47.55 24.98 -33.73
CA TYR A 440 -47.40 25.42 -35.14
C TYR A 440 -46.71 24.49 -36.17
N ILE A 441 -46.94 23.16 -36.12
CA ILE A 441 -46.73 22.30 -37.30
C ILE A 441 -47.95 21.41 -37.52
N ASN A 442 -49.06 21.99 -37.99
CA ASN A 442 -50.21 21.23 -38.49
C ASN A 442 -50.60 21.54 -39.94
N GLU A 443 -49.87 22.38 -40.66
CA GLU A 443 -50.18 22.65 -42.08
C GLU A 443 -49.10 22.21 -43.08
N ALA A 444 -47.91 21.80 -42.63
CA ALA A 444 -46.81 21.39 -43.52
C ALA A 444 -46.69 19.86 -43.72
N LEU A 445 -47.30 19.04 -42.86
CA LEU A 445 -47.15 17.57 -42.91
C LEU A 445 -48.30 16.82 -43.59
N ALA A 446 -49.31 17.51 -44.12
CA ALA A 446 -50.48 16.90 -44.76
C ALA A 446 -50.32 16.57 -46.25
N ARG A 447 -49.10 16.49 -46.82
CA ARG A 447 -48.92 16.30 -48.28
C ARG A 447 -47.93 15.24 -48.76
N LEU A 448 -47.45 14.33 -47.91
CA LEU A 448 -46.64 13.19 -48.38
C LEU A 448 -47.21 11.87 -47.87
N VAL A 449 -48.12 11.34 -48.68
CA VAL A 449 -48.79 10.05 -48.51
C VAL A 449 -48.14 9.00 -49.44
N ASN A 450 -48.01 7.78 -48.91
CA ASN A 450 -48.00 6.47 -49.59
C ASN A 450 -46.67 5.99 -50.25
N ARG A 451 -46.25 4.72 -50.13
CA ARG A 451 -47.02 3.45 -50.10
C ARG A 451 -46.20 2.25 -49.54
N ASP A 452 -46.93 1.33 -48.89
CA ASP A 452 -46.89 -0.15 -48.99
C ASP A 452 -45.83 -1.07 -48.32
N VAL A 453 -46.29 -1.81 -47.27
CA VAL A 453 -46.69 -3.26 -47.28
C VAL A 453 -45.94 -4.33 -46.40
N LYS A 454 -46.71 -4.88 -45.42
CA LYS A 454 -46.89 -6.28 -44.88
C LYS A 454 -45.74 -7.02 -44.13
N HIS A 455 -45.91 -7.93 -43.13
CA HIS A 455 -47.01 -8.63 -42.39
C HIS A 455 -46.39 -9.31 -41.10
N HIS A 456 -46.99 -9.26 -39.89
CA HIS A 456 -47.78 -10.28 -39.11
C HIS A 456 -47.10 -11.25 -38.08
N PHE A 457 -47.55 -11.10 -36.81
CA PHE A 457 -47.90 -12.03 -35.67
C PHE A 457 -47.00 -13.25 -35.28
N TYR A 458 -46.85 -13.69 -34.01
CA TYR A 458 -47.85 -14.02 -32.96
C TYR A 458 -47.29 -14.02 -31.52
N SER A 459 -48.21 -13.98 -30.55
CA SER A 459 -48.06 -14.01 -29.09
C SER A 459 -47.99 -15.44 -28.48
N ALA A 460 -47.53 -15.55 -27.22
CA ALA A 460 -48.08 -16.49 -26.23
C ALA A 460 -47.62 -16.17 -24.80
N ASP A 461 -48.61 -16.11 -23.90
CA ASP A 461 -48.56 -15.99 -22.45
C ASP A 461 -48.62 -17.40 -21.80
N ARG A 462 -48.03 -17.62 -20.62
CA ARG A 462 -48.52 -18.54 -19.57
C ARG A 462 -47.66 -18.54 -18.30
N ARG A 463 -48.38 -18.53 -17.16
CA ARG A 463 -47.91 -18.59 -15.77
C ARG A 463 -47.66 -20.03 -15.24
N SER A 464 -46.91 -20.03 -14.13
CA SER A 464 -46.95 -20.92 -12.94
C SER A 464 -46.45 -22.36 -13.03
N LEU A 465 -45.53 -22.75 -12.13
CA LEU A 465 -45.84 -23.54 -10.93
C LEU A 465 -44.61 -23.71 -10.01
N SER A 466 -44.93 -24.13 -8.79
CA SER A 466 -44.27 -24.03 -7.50
C SER A 466 -43.02 -24.86 -7.20
N GLY A 467 -42.17 -24.22 -6.37
CA GLY A 467 -41.25 -24.73 -5.35
C GLY A 467 -41.32 -26.18 -4.87
N ARG A 468 -40.13 -26.77 -4.69
CA ARG A 468 -39.86 -27.88 -3.78
C ARG A 468 -38.67 -27.52 -2.88
N ARG A 469 -38.91 -27.52 -1.57
CA ARG A 469 -37.90 -27.56 -0.49
C ARG A 469 -37.33 -28.97 -0.43
N CYS A 470 -36.01 -29.12 -0.40
CA CYS A 470 -35.36 -30.34 0.11
C CYS A 470 -35.19 -30.21 1.63
N GLN A 471 -35.76 -31.15 2.38
CA GLN A 471 -35.47 -31.38 3.79
C GLN A 471 -34.09 -32.05 3.90
N VAL A 472 -33.27 -31.53 4.81
CA VAL A 472 -32.07 -32.21 5.30
C VAL A 472 -32.53 -33.11 6.46
N ASP A 473 -32.32 -34.41 6.30
CA ASP A 473 -32.60 -35.44 7.29
C ASP A 473 -31.59 -35.34 8.45
N SER A 474 -32.08 -34.92 9.61
CA SER A 474 -31.34 -34.93 10.87
C SER A 474 -31.52 -36.28 11.55
N ARG A 475 -30.58 -37.21 11.32
CA ARG A 475 -30.46 -38.45 12.09
C ARG A 475 -29.15 -38.46 12.86
N VAL A 476 -29.25 -38.02 14.11
CA VAL A 476 -28.75 -38.68 15.33
C VAL A 476 -27.55 -39.63 15.13
N ASP A 477 -26.34 -39.06 15.15
CA ASP A 477 -25.12 -39.77 15.55
C ASP A 477 -24.83 -39.42 17.02
N GLU A 478 -25.61 -40.00 17.92
CA GLU A 478 -25.45 -39.84 19.38
C GLU A 478 -24.92 -41.12 20.07
N LEU A 479 -24.33 -42.02 19.28
CA LEU A 479 -23.81 -43.30 19.77
C LEU A 479 -22.33 -43.45 19.37
N HIS A 480 -21.43 -42.73 20.04
CA HIS A 480 -20.03 -43.15 20.28
C HIS A 480 -19.26 -42.32 21.33
N MET A 481 -19.92 -41.51 22.18
CA MET A 481 -19.22 -40.69 23.20
C MET A 481 -19.15 -41.33 24.60
N ALA A 482 -18.95 -42.64 24.67
CA ALA A 482 -18.59 -43.29 25.94
C ALA A 482 -17.70 -44.51 25.68
N SER A 483 -16.55 -44.54 26.35
CA SER A 483 -15.50 -45.59 26.35
C SER A 483 -14.39 -45.49 25.27
N GLU A 484 -13.65 -44.36 25.24
CA GLU A 484 -12.23 -44.45 24.87
C GLU A 484 -11.40 -44.72 26.14
N SER A 485 -10.61 -45.79 26.05
CA SER A 485 -10.10 -46.65 27.11
C SER A 485 -9.07 -46.03 28.08
N GLU A 486 -9.04 -46.54 29.31
CA GLU A 486 -7.95 -46.38 30.30
C GLU A 486 -6.58 -46.93 29.83
N ASN A 487 -6.51 -47.54 28.63
CA ASN A 487 -5.37 -48.28 28.07
C ASN A 487 -4.49 -47.49 27.08
N GLY A 488 -4.59 -46.15 27.02
CA GLY A 488 -3.71 -45.35 26.17
C GLY A 488 -2.25 -45.33 26.65
N ASN A 489 -1.29 -45.40 25.72
CA ASN A 489 0.15 -45.36 26.02
C ASN A 489 0.69 -43.94 26.33
N CYS A 490 -0.12 -42.91 26.17
CA CYS A 490 0.24 -41.52 26.41
C CYS A 490 -0.72 -40.86 27.41
N SER A 491 -0.21 -40.46 28.58
CA SER A 491 -0.93 -39.64 29.55
C SER A 491 -0.91 -38.17 29.11
N ALA A 492 -2.03 -37.46 29.25
CA ALA A 492 -2.20 -36.09 28.80
C ALA A 492 -3.28 -35.33 29.58
N TRP A 493 -3.43 -34.04 29.29
CA TRP A 493 -4.56 -33.22 29.69
C TRP A 493 -5.25 -32.64 28.46
N ALA A 494 -6.57 -32.78 28.38
CA ALA A 494 -7.36 -32.39 27.22
C ALA A 494 -8.59 -31.57 27.60
N ALA A 495 -8.96 -30.64 26.72
CA ALA A 495 -10.28 -30.01 26.70
C ALA A 495 -11.24 -30.94 25.95
N ARG A 496 -12.50 -30.99 26.39
CA ARG A 496 -13.53 -31.84 25.77
C ARG A 496 -14.67 -31.03 25.16
N ASP A 497 -14.73 -29.75 25.46
CA ASP A 497 -15.77 -28.83 25.01
C ASP A 497 -15.28 -27.36 25.07
N PRO A 498 -16.05 -26.40 24.53
CA PRO A 498 -15.68 -24.98 24.50
C PRO A 498 -15.52 -24.26 25.85
N SER A 499 -15.76 -24.90 27.00
CA SER A 499 -15.36 -24.33 28.30
C SER A 499 -13.84 -24.18 28.38
N GLY A 500 -13.10 -25.02 27.65
CA GLY A 500 -11.64 -25.08 27.68
C GLY A 500 -11.05 -25.62 28.97
N LEU A 501 -11.87 -26.23 29.84
CA LEU A 501 -11.38 -26.91 31.03
C LEU A 501 -10.57 -28.15 30.64
N LEU A 502 -9.31 -28.16 31.06
CA LEU A 502 -8.40 -29.26 30.84
C LEU A 502 -8.52 -30.27 31.98
N SER A 503 -8.60 -31.55 31.62
CA SER A 503 -8.69 -32.67 32.55
C SER A 503 -7.84 -33.85 32.06
N PRO A 504 -7.46 -34.80 32.94
CA PRO A 504 -6.71 -35.98 32.53
C PRO A 504 -7.36 -36.74 31.37
N TYR A 505 -6.51 -37.17 30.44
CA TYR A 505 -6.89 -37.89 29.23
C TYR A 505 -5.77 -38.87 28.85
N LYS A 506 -6.14 -40.03 28.30
CA LYS A 506 -5.20 -41.01 27.76
C LYS A 506 -5.52 -41.27 26.30
N PHE A 507 -4.48 -41.41 25.48
CA PHE A 507 -4.61 -41.79 24.07
C PHE A 507 -3.38 -42.56 23.61
N ASN A 508 -3.41 -43.07 22.38
CA ASN A 508 -2.27 -43.72 21.75
C ASN A 508 -1.57 -42.78 20.76
N ARG A 509 -0.24 -42.67 20.87
CA ARG A 509 0.59 -42.09 19.81
C ARG A 509 0.85 -43.16 18.74
N ARG A 510 1.00 -42.72 17.49
CA ARG A 510 1.47 -43.58 16.39
C ARG A 510 2.87 -44.14 16.68
N VAL A 511 3.19 -45.28 16.08
CA VAL A 511 4.54 -45.86 16.15
C VAL A 511 5.57 -44.96 15.47
N VAL A 512 6.83 -45.05 15.91
CA VAL A 512 7.97 -44.36 15.29
C VAL A 512 8.21 -44.94 13.90
N GLN A 513 8.05 -44.12 12.86
CA GLN A 513 8.38 -44.49 11.48
C GLN A 513 9.84 -44.15 11.18
N SER A 514 10.30 -44.48 9.97
CA SER A 514 11.72 -44.44 9.62
C SER A 514 12.37 -43.06 9.75
N SER A 515 11.62 -41.97 9.54
CA SER A 515 12.12 -40.58 9.65
C SER A 515 11.64 -39.84 10.91
N ASP A 516 11.09 -40.56 11.89
CA ASP A 516 10.56 -39.95 13.10
C ASP A 516 11.52 -39.96 14.28
N VAL A 517 11.26 -39.05 15.19
CA VAL A 517 11.88 -38.95 16.50
C VAL A 517 10.77 -38.99 17.54
N SER A 518 10.89 -39.90 18.50
CA SER A 518 10.07 -39.92 19.70
C SER A 518 10.84 -39.26 20.83
N LEU A 519 10.22 -38.32 21.54
CA LEU A 519 10.78 -37.72 22.75
C LEU A 519 9.82 -37.83 23.93
N LYS A 520 10.39 -38.15 25.09
CA LYS A 520 9.75 -37.92 26.38
C LYS A 520 9.71 -36.42 26.61
N ILE A 521 8.51 -35.89 26.83
CA ILE A 521 8.34 -34.46 27.08
C ILE A 521 8.73 -34.18 28.53
N THR A 522 9.65 -33.23 28.72
CA THR A 522 10.05 -32.77 30.06
C THR A 522 9.32 -31.50 30.44
N HIS A 523 9.21 -30.58 29.48
CA HIS A 523 8.61 -29.27 29.68
C HIS A 523 7.75 -28.87 28.48
N CYS A 524 6.66 -28.18 28.73
CA CYS A 524 5.87 -27.52 27.70
C CYS A 524 5.53 -26.09 28.10
N GLY A 525 5.82 -25.12 27.26
CA GLY A 525 5.40 -23.74 27.47
C GLY A 525 3.87 -23.57 27.31
N VAL A 526 3.33 -22.52 27.93
CA VAL A 526 1.92 -22.12 27.82
C VAL A 526 1.84 -20.81 27.03
N CYS A 527 0.97 -20.79 26.03
CA CYS A 527 0.76 -19.67 25.14
C CYS A 527 -0.73 -19.31 25.06
N TYR A 528 -1.03 -18.08 24.66
CA TYR A 528 -2.42 -17.63 24.49
C TYR A 528 -3.16 -18.42 23.40
N ALA A 529 -2.44 -18.97 22.43
CA ALA A 529 -3.02 -19.90 21.45
C ALA A 529 -3.66 -21.12 22.14
N ASP A 530 -3.07 -21.65 23.22
CA ASP A 530 -3.66 -22.79 23.93
C ASP A 530 -5.04 -22.44 24.51
N VAL A 531 -5.25 -21.19 24.97
CA VAL A 531 -6.56 -20.68 25.40
C VAL A 531 -7.54 -20.58 24.23
N ILE A 532 -7.10 -20.01 23.11
CA ILE A 532 -7.92 -19.76 21.93
C ILE A 532 -8.55 -21.06 21.40
N TRP A 533 -7.75 -22.11 21.27
CA TRP A 533 -8.23 -23.41 20.80
C TRP A 533 -8.93 -24.22 21.89
N ALA A 534 -8.49 -24.19 23.15
CA ALA A 534 -9.21 -24.88 24.22
C ALA A 534 -10.63 -24.31 24.39
N GLN A 535 -10.84 -23.01 24.19
CA GLN A 535 -12.16 -22.36 24.29
C GLN A 535 -12.89 -22.21 22.94
N ASN A 536 -12.40 -22.87 21.90
CA ASN A 536 -12.97 -22.83 20.54
C ASN A 536 -13.29 -21.42 19.99
N LYS A 537 -12.42 -20.44 20.24
CA LYS A 537 -12.66 -19.05 19.82
C LYS A 537 -12.68 -18.86 18.29
N PHE A 538 -12.09 -19.78 17.54
CA PHE A 538 -12.13 -19.82 16.08
C PHE A 538 -13.20 -20.77 15.51
N HIS A 539 -13.97 -21.45 16.37
CA HIS A 539 -15.01 -22.39 15.96
C HIS A 539 -14.51 -23.58 15.12
N ASP A 540 -13.25 -23.97 15.28
CA ASP A 540 -12.56 -25.03 14.54
C ASP A 540 -11.87 -26.09 15.44
N SER A 541 -12.13 -26.06 16.74
CA SER A 541 -11.52 -27.02 17.68
C SER A 541 -12.10 -28.43 17.54
N GLN A 542 -11.21 -29.41 17.45
CA GLN A 542 -11.48 -30.84 17.37
C GLN A 542 -11.23 -31.48 18.74
N TYR A 543 -12.30 -31.78 19.48
CA TYR A 543 -12.22 -32.41 20.80
C TYR A 543 -12.20 -33.95 20.72
N PRO A 544 -11.52 -34.66 21.65
CA PRO A 544 -10.69 -34.14 22.75
C PRO A 544 -9.41 -33.44 22.26
N LEU A 545 -9.19 -32.20 22.71
CA LEU A 545 -8.10 -31.34 22.26
C LEU A 545 -7.02 -31.31 23.33
N VAL A 546 -5.81 -31.76 23.00
CA VAL A 546 -4.61 -31.68 23.86
C VAL A 546 -3.77 -30.49 23.39
N PRO A 547 -3.68 -29.37 24.15
CA PRO A 547 -2.88 -28.21 23.75
C PRO A 547 -1.37 -28.41 23.91
N GLY A 548 -0.60 -27.35 23.64
CA GLY A 548 0.85 -27.29 23.85
C GLY A 548 1.64 -27.42 22.55
N HIS A 549 2.40 -26.37 22.22
CA HIS A 549 3.20 -26.27 20.99
C HIS A 549 4.58 -25.62 21.24
N GLU A 550 5.02 -25.69 22.49
CA GLU A 550 6.28 -25.14 23.00
C GLU A 550 7.00 -26.25 23.75
N ILE A 551 7.40 -27.31 23.05
CA ILE A 551 7.75 -28.60 23.65
C ILE A 551 9.27 -28.72 23.78
N ALA A 552 9.76 -29.15 24.94
CA ALA A 552 11.15 -29.54 25.13
C ALA A 552 11.26 -30.88 25.86
N GLY A 553 12.18 -31.73 25.42
CA GLY A 553 12.32 -33.07 25.97
C GLY A 553 13.60 -33.79 25.56
N VAL A 554 13.60 -35.10 25.83
CA VAL A 554 14.75 -35.98 25.60
C VAL A 554 14.32 -37.09 24.66
N VAL A 555 15.11 -37.32 23.62
CA VAL A 555 14.85 -38.37 22.62
C VAL A 555 14.87 -39.75 23.29
N THR A 556 13.82 -40.53 23.07
CA THR A 556 13.68 -41.91 23.58
C THR A 556 13.79 -42.96 22.48
N GLU A 557 13.45 -42.61 21.25
CA GLU A 557 13.51 -43.52 20.09
C GLU A 557 13.69 -42.71 18.81
N VAL A 558 14.42 -43.27 17.83
CA VAL A 558 14.62 -42.67 16.51
C VAL A 558 14.35 -43.71 15.42
N GLY A 559 13.75 -43.27 14.31
CA GLY A 559 13.54 -44.08 13.13
C GLY A 559 14.85 -44.48 12.44
N SER A 560 14.80 -45.51 11.60
CA SER A 560 15.98 -46.07 10.91
C SER A 560 16.73 -45.09 10.01
N ASP A 561 16.03 -44.09 9.47
CA ASP A 561 16.55 -43.14 8.51
C ASP A 561 17.08 -41.87 9.17
N VAL A 562 16.70 -41.62 10.43
CA VAL A 562 17.16 -40.46 11.21
C VAL A 562 18.66 -40.55 11.46
N LYS A 563 19.39 -39.50 11.06
CA LYS A 563 20.85 -39.41 11.25
C LYS A 563 21.30 -38.25 12.15
N VAL A 564 20.44 -37.25 12.33
CA VAL A 564 20.79 -36.01 13.04
C VAL A 564 20.51 -36.05 14.54
N PHE A 565 19.68 -36.99 15.00
CA PHE A 565 19.34 -37.20 16.41
C PHE A 565 19.69 -38.62 16.87
N LYS A 566 19.95 -38.76 18.17
CA LYS A 566 20.14 -40.05 18.86
C LYS A 566 19.39 -40.04 20.20
N VAL A 567 19.14 -41.23 20.73
CA VAL A 567 18.57 -41.39 22.08
C VAL A 567 19.42 -40.63 23.10
N GLY A 568 18.76 -39.87 23.98
CA GLY A 568 19.39 -39.01 24.97
C GLY A 568 19.63 -37.56 24.51
N ASP A 569 19.51 -37.24 23.22
CA ASP A 569 19.63 -35.85 22.75
C ASP A 569 18.51 -34.98 23.32
N HIS A 570 18.84 -33.73 23.66
CA HIS A 570 17.89 -32.69 24.03
C HIS A 570 17.27 -32.05 22.79
N VAL A 571 15.94 -32.09 22.70
CA VAL A 571 15.19 -31.71 21.50
C VAL A 571 13.96 -30.88 21.84
N GLY A 572 13.68 -29.88 21.01
CA GLY A 572 12.46 -29.09 21.02
C GLY A 572 11.55 -29.40 19.83
N VAL A 573 10.24 -29.22 20.01
CA VAL A 573 9.22 -29.24 18.94
C VAL A 573 8.38 -27.97 19.05
N GLY A 574 8.24 -27.25 17.94
CA GLY A 574 7.56 -25.95 17.86
C GLY A 574 6.10 -26.05 17.45
N THR A 575 5.63 -25.09 16.65
CA THR A 575 4.22 -24.98 16.25
C THR A 575 3.77 -25.94 15.16
N TYR A 576 4.69 -26.45 14.35
CA TYR A 576 4.41 -27.37 13.24
C TYR A 576 5.13 -28.70 13.46
N VAL A 577 4.48 -29.80 13.08
CA VAL A 577 5.00 -31.17 13.17
C VAL A 577 5.13 -31.86 11.82
N ASN A 578 4.54 -31.29 10.76
CA ASN A 578 4.61 -31.85 9.41
C ASN A 578 4.34 -30.80 8.31
N SER A 579 4.64 -31.15 7.06
CA SER A 579 4.26 -30.42 5.84
C SER A 579 4.36 -31.31 4.61
N CYS A 580 4.05 -30.78 3.41
CA CYS A 580 4.28 -31.52 2.17
C CYS A 580 5.75 -31.78 1.85
N ARG A 581 6.68 -31.00 2.42
CA ARG A 581 8.14 -31.11 2.24
C ARG A 581 8.66 -30.93 0.80
N GLU A 582 7.80 -30.66 -0.17
CA GLU A 582 8.12 -30.61 -1.61
C GLU A 582 7.85 -29.25 -2.26
N CYS A 583 7.03 -28.38 -1.66
CA CYS A 583 6.68 -27.10 -2.25
C CYS A 583 7.79 -26.05 -2.07
N ASP A 584 7.74 -24.96 -2.86
CA ASP A 584 8.71 -23.87 -2.81
C ASP A 584 8.97 -23.35 -1.39
N ASN A 585 7.92 -23.21 -0.57
CA ASN A 585 8.04 -22.78 0.82
C ASN A 585 8.83 -23.79 1.65
N CYS A 586 8.53 -25.09 1.52
CA CYS A 586 9.28 -26.13 2.24
C CYS A 586 10.73 -26.21 1.77
N ASN A 587 10.99 -26.13 0.46
CA ASN A 587 12.35 -26.14 -0.08
C ASN A 587 13.17 -24.90 0.32
N SER A 588 12.47 -23.81 0.67
CA SER A 588 13.07 -22.57 1.18
C SER A 588 13.11 -22.49 2.71
N TYR A 589 12.85 -23.59 3.42
CA TYR A 589 12.80 -23.65 4.89
C TYR A 589 11.76 -22.71 5.52
N LEU A 590 10.64 -22.49 4.84
CA LEU A 590 9.47 -21.71 5.27
C LEU A 590 8.26 -22.64 5.46
N GLU A 591 8.46 -23.78 6.13
CA GLU A 591 7.44 -24.81 6.30
C GLU A 591 6.18 -24.30 7.04
N ASN A 592 6.34 -23.28 7.89
CA ASN A 592 5.24 -22.58 8.56
C ASN A 592 4.27 -21.90 7.58
N HIS A 593 4.68 -21.67 6.33
CA HIS A 593 3.85 -21.14 5.27
C HIS A 593 3.47 -22.20 4.22
N CYS A 594 3.69 -23.49 4.50
CA CYS A 594 3.26 -24.56 3.61
C CYS A 594 1.71 -24.62 3.56
N PRO A 595 1.09 -24.68 2.36
CA PRO A 595 -0.37 -24.84 2.23
C PRO A 595 -0.89 -26.15 2.83
N LYS A 596 -0.03 -27.16 2.99
CA LYS A 596 -0.30 -28.44 3.64
C LYS A 596 0.47 -28.58 4.96
N GLY A 597 0.79 -27.48 5.62
CA GLY A 597 1.44 -27.49 6.93
C GLY A 597 0.52 -28.07 8.01
N VAL A 598 1.08 -28.88 8.91
CA VAL A 598 0.33 -29.54 10.00
C VAL A 598 0.81 -28.96 11.32
N GLY A 599 -0.08 -28.31 12.05
CA GLY A 599 0.19 -27.79 13.39
C GLY A 599 0.30 -28.90 14.43
N THR A 600 0.92 -28.58 15.56
CA THR A 600 1.27 -29.55 16.62
C THR A 600 0.05 -30.13 17.35
N PHE A 601 -1.07 -29.43 17.33
CA PHE A 601 -2.34 -29.90 17.85
C PHE A 601 -3.51 -29.32 17.04
N ASN A 602 -4.66 -29.98 17.05
CA ASN A 602 -5.90 -29.57 16.36
C ASN A 602 -5.90 -29.70 14.82
N TYR A 603 -4.83 -30.23 14.22
CA TYR A 603 -4.74 -30.50 12.78
C TYR A 603 -4.86 -31.99 12.48
N ILE A 604 -5.33 -32.33 11.28
CA ILE A 604 -5.27 -33.69 10.73
C ILE A 604 -3.87 -33.92 10.16
N ASP A 605 -3.15 -34.92 10.67
CA ASP A 605 -1.82 -35.32 10.15
C ASP A 605 -1.94 -36.24 8.92
N THR A 606 -0.81 -36.59 8.31
CA THR A 606 -0.75 -37.43 7.10
C THR A 606 -1.29 -38.85 7.30
N ASP A 607 -1.39 -39.33 8.55
CA ASP A 607 -1.98 -40.62 8.90
C ASP A 607 -3.50 -40.56 9.15
N GLY A 608 -4.11 -39.37 8.99
CA GLY A 608 -5.53 -39.14 9.22
C GLY A 608 -5.91 -38.89 10.68
N THR A 609 -4.96 -38.94 11.62
CA THR A 609 -5.23 -38.69 13.03
C THR A 609 -5.20 -37.21 13.37
N VAL A 610 -5.99 -36.81 14.37
CA VAL A 610 -5.91 -35.45 14.93
C VAL A 610 -4.68 -35.34 15.82
N THR A 611 -3.79 -34.42 15.47
CA THR A 611 -2.60 -34.05 16.23
C THR A 611 -2.94 -33.60 17.64
N LYS A 612 -2.12 -34.04 18.60
CA LYS A 612 -2.25 -33.77 20.04
C LYS A 612 -0.95 -33.18 20.56
N GLY A 613 -1.04 -32.10 21.32
CA GLY A 613 0.10 -31.27 21.70
C GLY A 613 0.94 -31.77 22.86
N GLY A 614 1.73 -30.84 23.39
CA GLY A 614 2.75 -31.05 24.42
C GLY A 614 2.25 -31.19 25.86
N TYR A 615 0.94 -31.02 26.12
CA TYR A 615 0.36 -31.28 27.43
C TYR A 615 0.17 -32.79 27.65
N SER A 616 1.20 -33.56 27.31
CA SER A 616 1.23 -35.01 27.25
C SER A 616 2.62 -35.55 27.56
N SER A 617 2.69 -36.83 27.95
CA SER A 617 3.92 -37.49 28.41
C SER A 617 5.00 -37.64 27.34
N HIS A 618 4.63 -37.81 26.06
CA HIS A 618 5.56 -37.97 24.94
C HIS A 618 4.93 -37.57 23.61
N ILE A 619 5.78 -37.32 22.61
CA ILE A 619 5.38 -37.00 21.24
C ILE A 619 6.30 -37.68 20.21
N VAL A 620 5.72 -38.06 19.07
CA VAL A 620 6.41 -38.63 17.91
C VAL A 620 6.27 -37.65 16.75
N VAL A 621 7.38 -37.20 16.19
CA VAL A 621 7.43 -36.13 15.19
C VAL A 621 8.47 -36.45 14.14
N HIS A 622 8.21 -36.06 12.89
CA HIS A 622 9.20 -36.17 11.82
C HIS A 622 10.47 -35.34 12.16
N GLU A 623 11.68 -35.88 11.92
CA GLU A 623 12.96 -35.28 12.37
C GLU A 623 13.15 -33.81 11.96
N ARG A 624 12.63 -33.43 10.78
CA ARG A 624 12.66 -32.06 10.24
C ARG A 624 12.05 -30.99 11.17
N TYR A 625 11.13 -31.38 12.05
CA TYR A 625 10.44 -30.48 12.99
C TYR A 625 10.94 -30.62 14.43
N CYS A 626 12.04 -31.35 14.60
CA CYS A 626 12.78 -31.46 15.83
C CYS A 626 13.95 -30.47 15.79
N PHE A 627 14.14 -29.71 16.87
CA PHE A 627 15.18 -28.70 17.00
C PHE A 627 16.16 -29.11 18.08
N LYS A 628 17.44 -29.23 17.75
CA LYS A 628 18.47 -29.62 18.72
C LYS A 628 18.68 -28.49 19.73
N ILE A 629 18.52 -28.83 21.01
CA ILE A 629 18.79 -27.93 22.13
C ILE A 629 20.18 -28.30 22.68
N PRO A 630 21.14 -27.38 22.75
CA PRO A 630 22.47 -27.68 23.27
C PRO A 630 22.46 -28.16 24.75
N ASP A 631 23.36 -29.10 25.10
CA ASP A 631 23.39 -29.82 26.39
C ASP A 631 23.51 -28.93 27.65
N GLY A 632 23.88 -27.64 27.50
CA GLY A 632 23.95 -26.66 28.59
C GLY A 632 22.76 -25.69 28.68
N TYR A 633 21.81 -25.74 27.74
CA TYR A 633 20.68 -24.83 27.71
C TYR A 633 19.46 -25.43 28.43
N PRO A 634 18.89 -24.79 29.47
CA PRO A 634 17.80 -25.40 30.24
C PRO A 634 16.54 -25.67 29.40
N LEU A 635 16.04 -26.91 29.40
CA LEU A 635 14.88 -27.32 28.60
C LEU A 635 13.62 -26.49 28.91
N ALA A 636 13.37 -26.17 30.19
CA ALA A 636 12.28 -25.29 30.59
C ALA A 636 12.36 -23.90 29.94
N LYS A 637 13.57 -23.38 29.75
CA LYS A 637 13.82 -22.08 29.10
C LYS A 637 13.82 -22.20 27.57
N ALA A 638 13.95 -23.39 27.01
CA ALA A 638 13.95 -23.62 25.57
C ALA A 638 12.53 -23.66 25.01
N ALA A 639 11.61 -24.28 25.76
CA ALA A 639 10.21 -24.42 25.37
C ALA A 639 9.58 -23.10 24.84
N PRO A 640 9.61 -21.97 25.58
CA PRO A 640 8.99 -20.72 25.11
C PRO A 640 9.63 -20.08 23.88
N LEU A 641 10.87 -20.46 23.53
CA LEU A 641 11.55 -19.96 22.35
C LEU A 641 10.91 -20.46 21.06
N LEU A 642 10.36 -21.68 21.09
CA LEU A 642 9.84 -22.38 19.92
C LEU A 642 8.51 -21.79 19.38
N CYS A 643 7.96 -20.80 20.08
CA CYS A 643 6.84 -19.98 19.62
C CYS A 643 7.11 -18.48 19.79
N ALA A 644 7.11 -17.92 21.00
CA ALA A 644 7.33 -16.47 21.16
C ALA A 644 8.72 -16.03 20.72
N GLY A 645 9.75 -16.81 21.03
CA GLY A 645 11.13 -16.49 20.64
C GLY A 645 11.24 -16.35 19.11
N ILE A 646 10.85 -17.40 18.39
CA ILE A 646 10.92 -17.39 16.92
C ILE A 646 10.02 -16.32 16.31
N THR A 647 8.84 -16.08 16.87
CA THR A 647 7.86 -15.12 16.34
C THR A 647 8.41 -13.71 16.24
N VAL A 648 9.27 -13.29 17.19
CA VAL A 648 9.93 -11.98 17.14
C VAL A 648 11.31 -12.03 16.49
N TYR A 649 12.03 -13.16 16.59
CA TYR A 649 13.34 -13.34 15.96
C TYR A 649 13.26 -13.33 14.42
N ALA A 650 12.36 -14.14 13.85
CA ALA A 650 12.22 -14.29 12.40
C ALA A 650 12.00 -12.96 11.66
N PRO A 651 11.05 -12.07 12.05
CA PRO A 651 10.91 -10.78 11.38
C PRO A 651 12.10 -9.85 11.60
N MET A 652 12.75 -9.87 12.77
CA MET A 652 13.93 -9.05 13.01
C MET A 652 15.08 -9.47 12.08
N VAL A 653 15.30 -10.77 11.89
CA VAL A 653 16.32 -11.28 10.96
C VAL A 653 15.93 -11.07 9.50
N ARG A 654 14.65 -11.27 9.13
CA ARG A 654 14.14 -10.99 7.77
C ARG A 654 14.39 -9.55 7.33
N HIS A 655 14.30 -8.60 8.27
CA HIS A 655 14.58 -7.18 8.05
C HIS A 655 16.02 -6.77 8.40
N ASN A 656 16.92 -7.75 8.53
CA ASN A 656 18.37 -7.59 8.76
C ASN A 656 18.75 -6.82 10.04
N MET A 657 17.89 -6.81 11.06
CA MET A 657 18.16 -6.09 12.31
C MET A 657 19.32 -6.72 13.11
N ASN A 658 19.56 -8.03 12.94
CA ASN A 658 20.71 -8.73 13.54
C ASN A 658 22.07 -8.36 12.92
N GLN A 659 22.08 -7.63 11.79
CA GLN A 659 23.29 -7.19 11.10
C GLN A 659 23.52 -5.68 11.22
N GLN A 660 22.75 -4.99 12.07
CA GLN A 660 22.70 -3.52 12.10
C GLN A 660 22.86 -2.98 13.53
N PRO A 661 23.96 -3.30 14.24
CA PRO A 661 24.21 -2.80 15.59
C PRO A 661 24.15 -1.27 15.64
N GLY A 662 23.66 -0.73 16.76
CA GLY A 662 23.46 0.70 16.97
C GLY A 662 22.15 1.26 16.42
N LYS A 663 21.42 0.52 15.56
CA LYS A 663 20.08 0.94 15.12
C LYS A 663 19.06 0.86 16.26
N SER A 664 18.00 1.63 16.12
CA SER A 664 16.92 1.78 17.10
C SER A 664 15.75 0.83 16.84
N LEU A 665 15.36 0.10 17.88
CA LEU A 665 14.23 -0.83 17.94
C LEU A 665 13.17 -0.29 18.90
N GLY A 666 11.92 -0.17 18.44
CA GLY A 666 10.75 -0.03 19.30
C GLY A 666 10.10 -1.39 19.58
N VAL A 667 9.66 -1.62 20.81
CA VAL A 667 8.86 -2.80 21.17
C VAL A 667 7.55 -2.32 21.78
N ILE A 668 6.43 -2.57 21.10
CA ILE A 668 5.09 -2.21 21.61
C ILE A 668 4.53 -3.38 22.40
N GLY A 669 4.23 -3.14 23.68
CA GLY A 669 3.76 -4.15 24.61
C GLY A 669 4.91 -4.97 25.19
N LEU A 670 4.86 -5.18 26.52
CA LEU A 670 5.86 -5.96 27.25
C LEU A 670 5.20 -7.17 27.91
N GLY A 671 5.07 -8.25 27.13
CA GLY A 671 4.54 -9.55 27.58
C GLY A 671 5.43 -10.70 27.08
N GLY A 672 4.82 -11.86 26.80
CA GLY A 672 5.54 -13.06 26.34
C GLY A 672 6.38 -12.86 25.06
N LEU A 673 5.89 -12.09 24.09
CA LEU A 673 6.65 -11.78 22.86
C LEU A 673 7.55 -10.55 23.08
N GLY A 674 7.02 -9.49 23.69
CA GLY A 674 7.75 -8.24 23.93
C GLY A 674 9.05 -8.42 24.72
N HIS A 675 9.06 -9.23 25.78
CA HIS A 675 10.28 -9.45 26.56
C HIS A 675 11.37 -10.18 25.74
N MET A 676 10.99 -11.09 24.84
CA MET A 676 11.92 -11.73 23.92
C MET A 676 12.43 -10.74 22.87
N ALA A 677 11.57 -9.85 22.34
CA ALA A 677 11.99 -8.82 21.39
C ALA A 677 13.03 -7.87 22.01
N VAL A 678 12.88 -7.51 23.28
CA VAL A 678 13.88 -6.73 24.02
C VAL A 678 15.20 -7.50 24.13
N LYS A 679 15.16 -8.76 24.61
CA LYS A 679 16.36 -9.58 24.79
C LYS A 679 17.11 -9.79 23.46
N PHE A 680 16.42 -10.07 22.35
CA PHE A 680 17.04 -10.17 21.04
C PHE A 680 17.59 -8.83 20.55
N GLY A 681 16.84 -7.74 20.72
CA GLY A 681 17.30 -6.40 20.37
C GLY A 681 18.62 -6.04 21.06
N LYS A 682 18.73 -6.31 22.36
CA LYS A 682 19.97 -6.11 23.12
C LYS A 682 21.10 -7.03 22.65
N ALA A 683 20.81 -8.30 22.40
CA ALA A 683 21.80 -9.25 21.90
C ALA A 683 22.33 -8.90 20.49
N PHE A 684 21.51 -8.27 19.64
CA PHE A 684 21.92 -7.74 18.34
C PHE A 684 22.64 -6.39 18.42
N GLY A 685 22.82 -5.82 19.62
CA GLY A 685 23.45 -4.52 19.82
C GLY A 685 22.58 -3.32 19.40
N LEU A 686 21.26 -3.48 19.40
CA LEU A 686 20.32 -2.39 19.09
C LEU A 686 20.06 -1.50 20.30
N LYS A 687 19.61 -0.27 20.02
CA LYS A 687 19.05 0.66 21.02
C LYS A 687 17.56 0.39 21.16
N VAL A 688 17.13 -0.17 22.28
CA VAL A 688 15.78 -0.69 22.48
C VAL A 688 14.94 0.29 23.31
N THR A 689 13.83 0.75 22.75
CA THR A 689 12.79 1.52 23.44
C THR A 689 11.54 0.66 23.60
N VAL A 690 11.06 0.51 24.84
CA VAL A 690 9.80 -0.18 25.13
C VAL A 690 8.66 0.83 25.22
N PHE A 691 7.55 0.53 24.56
CA PHE A 691 6.30 1.28 24.64
C PHE A 691 5.25 0.47 25.40
N SER A 692 4.64 1.09 26.41
CA SER A 692 3.65 0.45 27.28
C SER A 692 2.54 1.41 27.66
N THR A 693 1.37 0.87 27.99
CA THR A 693 0.28 1.61 28.64
C THR A 693 0.31 1.50 30.17
N SER A 694 1.28 0.77 30.72
CA SER A 694 1.40 0.47 32.15
C SER A 694 2.78 0.85 32.67
N GLU A 695 2.82 1.86 33.54
CA GLU A 695 4.04 2.38 34.18
C GLU A 695 4.73 1.33 35.07
N SER A 696 3.95 0.40 35.64
CA SER A 696 4.47 -0.71 36.44
C SER A 696 5.48 -1.61 35.71
N LYS A 697 5.56 -1.52 34.38
CA LYS A 697 6.51 -2.29 33.55
C LYS A 697 7.84 -1.59 33.32
N ARG A 698 8.03 -0.34 33.78
CA ARG A 698 9.25 0.44 33.56
C ARG A 698 10.48 -0.24 34.15
N ASP A 699 10.40 -0.64 35.43
CA ASP A 699 11.53 -1.27 36.13
C ASP A 699 11.93 -2.58 35.46
N GLU A 700 10.96 -3.40 35.07
CA GLU A 700 11.24 -4.65 34.37
C GLU A 700 11.86 -4.41 32.98
N ALA A 701 11.36 -3.42 32.23
CA ALA A 701 11.91 -3.07 30.92
C ALA A 701 13.38 -2.64 31.03
N LEU A 702 13.69 -1.73 31.95
CA LEU A 702 15.01 -1.10 32.05
C LEU A 702 16.02 -1.98 32.81
N ASN A 703 15.64 -2.51 33.97
CA ASN A 703 16.57 -3.15 34.89
C ASN A 703 16.61 -4.68 34.73
N LEU A 704 15.47 -5.33 34.51
CA LEU A 704 15.43 -6.79 34.32
C LEU A 704 15.79 -7.19 32.88
N LEU A 705 15.24 -6.49 31.88
CA LEU A 705 15.40 -6.83 30.46
C LEU A 705 16.49 -6.02 29.75
N GLY A 706 16.92 -4.89 30.32
CA GLY A 706 18.03 -4.08 29.79
C GLY A 706 17.65 -3.18 28.61
N ALA A 707 16.38 -2.80 28.44
CA ALA A 707 16.00 -1.80 27.47
C ALA A 707 16.69 -0.45 27.76
N ASP A 708 17.01 0.32 26.72
CA ASP A 708 17.69 1.61 26.84
C ASP A 708 16.72 2.74 27.19
N ASN A 709 15.44 2.59 26.85
CA ASN A 709 14.41 3.56 27.15
C ASN A 709 13.04 2.90 27.36
N PHE A 710 12.17 3.57 28.11
CA PHE A 710 10.78 3.18 28.32
C PHE A 710 9.89 4.42 28.20
N VAL A 711 8.85 4.30 27.37
CA VAL A 711 7.90 5.37 27.10
C VAL A 711 6.49 4.90 27.39
N LEU A 712 5.75 5.71 28.15
CA LEU A 712 4.31 5.54 28.27
C LEU A 712 3.64 6.03 26.98
N SER A 713 2.90 5.15 26.31
CA SER A 713 2.25 5.49 25.04
C SER A 713 1.21 6.62 25.15
N SER A 714 0.74 6.91 26.37
CA SER A 714 -0.15 8.04 26.67
C SER A 714 0.59 9.36 26.88
N ASP A 715 1.91 9.35 27.04
CA ASP A 715 2.74 10.56 27.15
C ASP A 715 2.99 11.12 25.74
N ILE A 716 2.23 12.16 25.41
CA ILE A 716 2.29 12.80 24.10
C ILE A 716 3.65 13.49 23.88
N GLN A 717 4.28 14.02 24.93
CA GLN A 717 5.54 14.75 24.80
C GLN A 717 6.70 13.80 24.52
N GLU A 718 6.77 12.67 25.24
CA GLU A 718 7.77 11.64 24.98
C GLU A 718 7.59 11.03 23.57
N MET A 719 6.35 10.71 23.19
CA MET A 719 6.04 10.20 21.84
C MET A 719 6.43 11.21 20.75
N GLU A 720 6.15 12.51 20.95
CA GLU A 720 6.53 13.57 20.01
C GLU A 720 8.07 13.67 19.86
N SER A 721 8.80 13.57 20.96
CA SER A 721 10.28 13.64 20.97
C SER A 721 10.94 12.51 20.18
N LEU A 722 10.24 11.39 19.99
CA LEU A 722 10.73 10.21 19.27
C LEU A 722 10.30 10.15 17.80
N LYS A 723 9.63 11.18 17.25
CA LYS A 723 9.27 11.20 15.83
C LYS A 723 10.50 11.01 14.94
N ASN A 724 10.37 10.12 13.94
CA ASN A 724 11.44 9.78 13.00
C ASN A 724 12.77 9.33 13.65
N SER A 725 12.71 8.64 14.80
CA SER A 725 13.89 8.18 15.54
C SER A 725 14.15 6.67 15.43
N LEU A 726 13.12 5.86 15.16
CA LEU A 726 13.18 4.39 15.17
C LEU A 726 13.42 3.81 13.78
N HIS A 727 14.28 2.79 13.68
CA HIS A 727 14.47 2.09 12.40
C HIS A 727 13.47 0.94 12.24
N PHE A 728 13.15 0.27 13.34
CA PHE A 728 12.30 -0.90 13.36
C PHE A 728 11.38 -0.87 14.59
N ILE A 729 10.15 -1.34 14.43
CA ILE A 729 9.22 -1.56 15.54
C ILE A 729 8.70 -2.99 15.46
N VAL A 730 8.68 -3.72 16.57
CA VAL A 730 7.94 -4.97 16.72
C VAL A 730 6.70 -4.69 17.56
N ASP A 731 5.53 -4.89 16.99
CA ASP A 731 4.26 -4.76 17.68
C ASP A 731 3.78 -6.11 18.21
N THR A 732 3.81 -6.22 19.54
CA THR A 732 3.41 -7.42 20.28
C THR A 732 2.14 -7.20 21.09
N ALA A 733 1.50 -6.02 20.99
CA ALA A 733 0.32 -5.69 21.76
C ALA A 733 -0.93 -6.38 21.18
N SER A 734 -1.50 -7.32 21.93
CA SER A 734 -2.70 -8.06 21.51
C SER A 734 -4.01 -7.28 21.66
N GLY A 735 -4.01 -6.17 22.41
CA GLY A 735 -5.17 -5.29 22.54
C GLY A 735 -5.24 -4.25 21.42
N ASP A 736 -6.42 -3.68 21.22
CA ASP A 736 -6.61 -2.59 20.28
C ASP A 736 -5.79 -1.35 20.67
N HIS A 737 -5.14 -0.75 19.68
CA HIS A 737 -4.35 0.46 19.83
C HIS A 737 -4.20 1.18 18.47
N PRO A 738 -3.96 2.50 18.46
CA PRO A 738 -3.79 3.25 17.21
C PRO A 738 -2.40 2.99 16.60
N PHE A 739 -2.33 2.77 15.29
CA PHE A 739 -1.08 2.49 14.58
C PHE A 739 -0.33 3.77 14.14
N ASP A 740 -1.07 4.81 13.72
CA ASP A 740 -0.49 6.04 13.18
C ASP A 740 0.53 6.74 14.13
N PRO A 741 0.29 6.83 15.46
CA PRO A 741 1.26 7.40 16.38
C PRO A 741 2.61 6.66 16.38
N TYR A 742 2.60 5.33 16.37
CA TYR A 742 3.82 4.52 16.34
C TYR A 742 4.52 4.55 14.97
N LEU A 743 3.74 4.52 13.88
CA LEU A 743 4.29 4.71 12.54
C LEU A 743 5.02 6.05 12.44
N SER A 744 4.54 7.10 13.11
CA SER A 744 5.20 8.42 13.12
C SER A 744 6.60 8.43 13.76
N LEU A 745 6.88 7.46 14.66
CA LEU A 745 8.17 7.30 15.32
C LEU A 745 9.23 6.71 14.39
N LEU A 746 8.82 6.01 13.33
CA LEU A 746 9.73 5.42 12.37
C LEU A 746 10.41 6.49 11.51
N LYS A 747 11.72 6.33 11.34
CA LYS A 747 12.52 6.98 10.30
C LYS A 747 11.94 6.72 8.91
N VAL A 748 12.40 7.50 7.95
CA VAL A 748 12.13 7.25 6.53
C VAL A 748 12.59 5.84 6.16
N GLY A 749 11.73 5.07 5.49
CA GLY A 749 11.99 3.68 5.14
C GLY A 749 11.89 2.70 6.32
N GLY A 750 11.53 3.16 7.52
CA GLY A 750 11.40 2.32 8.71
C GLY A 750 10.25 1.31 8.58
N VAL A 751 10.37 0.23 9.35
CA VAL A 751 9.44 -0.91 9.30
C VAL A 751 8.79 -1.14 10.66
N MET A 752 7.47 -1.28 10.68
CA MET A 752 6.72 -1.82 11.80
C MET A 752 6.29 -3.24 11.44
N THR A 753 6.71 -4.23 12.23
CA THR A 753 6.24 -5.61 12.07
C THR A 753 5.19 -5.95 13.11
N VAL A 754 4.02 -6.36 12.65
CA VAL A 754 2.92 -6.84 13.46
C VAL A 754 3.07 -8.35 13.66
N VAL A 755 3.07 -8.78 14.92
CA VAL A 755 3.04 -10.21 15.29
C VAL A 755 1.84 -10.55 16.18
N CYS A 756 0.97 -9.57 16.43
CA CYS A 756 -0.24 -9.68 17.22
C CYS A 756 -1.51 -9.69 16.34
N PHE A 757 -2.65 -9.92 16.98
CA PHE A 757 -3.97 -9.98 16.34
C PHE A 757 -4.97 -9.06 17.09
N PRO A 758 -4.85 -7.73 16.97
CA PRO A 758 -5.80 -6.80 17.60
C PRO A 758 -7.23 -7.05 17.09
N PRO A 759 -8.24 -7.18 17.98
CA PRO A 759 -9.62 -7.52 17.60
C PRO A 759 -10.28 -6.58 16.60
N SER A 760 -10.02 -5.26 16.70
CA SER A 760 -10.60 -4.25 15.80
C SER A 760 -9.87 -4.14 14.45
N GLY A 761 -8.84 -4.96 14.25
CA GLY A 761 -7.97 -4.94 13.07
C GLY A 761 -7.04 -3.73 13.01
N ILE A 762 -6.33 -3.62 11.90
CA ILE A 762 -5.33 -2.57 11.66
C ILE A 762 -6.00 -1.43 10.89
N LYS A 763 -5.85 -0.21 11.41
CA LYS A 763 -6.34 1.03 10.78
C LYS A 763 -5.20 2.02 10.68
N VAL A 764 -4.90 2.49 9.47
CA VAL A 764 -3.77 3.38 9.19
C VAL A 764 -4.19 4.46 8.19
N HIS A 765 -3.77 5.69 8.43
CA HIS A 765 -3.89 6.75 7.44
C HIS A 765 -2.83 6.58 6.33
N PRO A 766 -3.18 6.63 5.03
CA PRO A 766 -2.21 6.40 3.93
C PRO A 766 -0.96 7.27 4.01
N ALA A 767 -1.11 8.53 4.44
CA ALA A 767 0.02 9.45 4.61
C ALA A 767 1.06 8.95 5.64
N SER A 768 0.65 8.19 6.65
CA SER A 768 1.56 7.63 7.66
C SER A 768 2.54 6.63 7.06
N LEU A 769 2.16 5.95 5.97
CA LEU A 769 3.04 5.10 5.18
C LEU A 769 3.74 5.88 4.07
N ASN A 770 2.98 6.57 3.21
CA ASN A 770 3.49 7.18 1.98
C ASN A 770 4.55 8.26 2.24
N MET A 771 4.29 9.19 3.17
CA MET A 771 5.15 10.36 3.38
C MET A 771 6.53 10.00 3.97
N GLY A 772 6.58 8.92 4.75
CA GLY A 772 7.81 8.41 5.34
C GLY A 772 8.40 7.22 4.57
N ALA A 773 7.83 6.83 3.43
CA ALA A 773 8.23 5.59 2.74
C ALA A 773 8.22 4.36 3.68
N ARG A 774 7.32 4.35 4.67
CA ARG A 774 7.30 3.38 5.78
C ARG A 774 6.56 2.11 5.38
N THR A 775 6.85 1.06 6.14
CA THR A 775 6.36 -0.28 5.87
C THR A 775 5.66 -0.87 7.08
N LEU A 776 4.52 -1.50 6.83
CA LEU A 776 3.86 -2.39 7.76
C LEU A 776 3.98 -3.82 7.23
N SER A 777 4.63 -4.71 7.99
CA SER A 777 4.76 -6.12 7.62
C SER A 777 4.15 -7.03 8.68
N GLY A 778 3.64 -8.19 8.27
CA GLY A 778 3.21 -9.22 9.20
C GLY A 778 4.28 -10.30 9.39
N SER A 779 4.23 -10.99 10.52
CA SER A 779 4.94 -12.25 10.68
C SER A 779 4.19 -13.19 11.61
N ILE A 780 4.36 -14.50 11.39
CA ILE A 780 3.87 -15.55 12.27
C ILE A 780 4.95 -16.61 12.39
N VAL A 781 5.35 -16.92 13.63
CA VAL A 781 6.38 -17.91 13.97
C VAL A 781 7.63 -17.80 13.05
N GLY A 782 8.30 -18.91 12.75
CA GLY A 782 9.35 -18.98 11.74
C GLY A 782 9.49 -20.38 11.14
N GLY A 783 10.30 -20.48 10.09
CA GLY A 783 10.60 -21.73 9.43
C GLY A 783 11.59 -22.60 10.22
N THR A 784 11.77 -23.85 9.82
CA THR A 784 12.59 -24.81 10.59
C THR A 784 14.04 -24.36 10.77
N LYS A 785 14.62 -23.79 9.70
CA LYS A 785 15.97 -23.23 9.73
C LYS A 785 16.08 -22.07 10.73
N ASP A 786 15.16 -21.11 10.66
CA ASP A 786 15.16 -19.93 11.55
C ASP A 786 15.03 -20.35 13.02
N ILE A 787 14.22 -21.38 13.31
CA ILE A 787 14.07 -21.90 14.68
C ILE A 787 15.38 -22.51 15.17
N GLN A 788 16.04 -23.36 14.38
CA GLN A 788 17.31 -23.96 14.78
C GLN A 788 18.41 -22.91 14.97
N GLU A 789 18.48 -21.91 14.08
CA GLU A 789 19.42 -20.79 14.21
C GLU A 789 19.15 -19.98 15.48
N MET A 790 17.89 -19.67 15.77
CA MET A 790 17.49 -18.93 16.96
C MET A 790 17.81 -19.68 18.26
N VAL A 791 17.51 -20.99 18.33
CA VAL A 791 17.86 -21.81 19.51
C VAL A 791 19.38 -21.84 19.72
N SER A 792 20.15 -21.99 18.65
CA SER A 792 21.62 -21.98 18.70
C SER A 792 22.16 -20.62 19.14
N PHE A 793 21.59 -19.54 18.62
CA PHE A 793 21.92 -18.16 18.99
C PHE A 793 21.62 -17.88 20.47
N CYS A 794 20.44 -18.29 20.96
CA CYS A 794 20.07 -18.15 22.37
C CYS A 794 21.05 -18.90 23.28
N ALA A 795 21.43 -20.12 22.91
CA ALA A 795 22.38 -20.90 23.69
C ALA A 795 23.77 -20.28 23.72
N ALA A 796 24.30 -19.85 22.57
CA ALA A 796 25.60 -19.20 22.48
C ALA A 796 25.68 -17.90 23.28
N ASN A 797 24.59 -17.13 23.32
CA ASN A 797 24.53 -15.82 23.97
C ASN A 797 23.85 -15.84 25.35
N LYS A 798 23.51 -17.03 25.87
CA LYS A 798 22.84 -17.21 27.18
C LYS A 798 21.56 -16.37 27.31
N ILE A 799 20.76 -16.32 26.24
CA ILE A 799 19.49 -15.59 26.21
C ILE A 799 18.40 -16.52 26.70
N TYR A 800 17.81 -16.20 27.85
CA TYR A 800 16.76 -17.00 28.47
C TYR A 800 15.45 -16.21 28.58
N PRO A 801 14.29 -16.83 28.27
CA PRO A 801 12.98 -16.29 28.66
C PRO A 801 12.83 -16.21 30.18
N GLU A 802 12.05 -15.26 30.69
CA GLU A 802 11.63 -15.30 32.10
C GLU A 802 10.39 -16.18 32.24
N ILE A 803 10.46 -17.18 33.13
CA ILE A 803 9.46 -18.24 33.23
C ILE A 803 9.00 -18.44 34.67
N GLU A 804 7.75 -18.82 34.83
CA GLU A 804 7.17 -19.40 36.04
C GLU A 804 6.88 -20.88 35.76
N ILE A 805 7.51 -21.78 36.53
CA ILE A 805 7.31 -23.23 36.38
C ILE A 805 6.07 -23.64 37.17
N ILE A 806 5.17 -24.39 36.51
CA ILE A 806 3.94 -24.91 37.10
C ILE A 806 3.85 -26.42 36.90
N LYS A 807 3.02 -27.09 37.71
CA LYS A 807 2.58 -28.46 37.46
C LYS A 807 1.34 -28.48 36.56
N ILE A 808 1.08 -29.61 35.90
CA ILE A 808 -0.05 -29.74 34.96
C ILE A 808 -1.41 -29.60 35.65
N ASP A 809 -1.52 -29.96 36.93
CA ASP A 809 -2.76 -29.82 37.70
C ASP A 809 -3.17 -28.35 37.94
N TYR A 810 -2.20 -27.43 37.86
CA TYR A 810 -2.40 -25.99 37.94
C TYR A 810 -2.77 -25.36 36.58
N ILE A 811 -2.84 -26.12 35.49
CA ILE A 811 -2.96 -25.54 34.14
C ILE A 811 -4.21 -24.68 33.94
N ASN A 812 -5.36 -25.07 34.50
CA ASN A 812 -6.60 -24.29 34.33
C ASN A 812 -6.48 -22.91 35.00
N GLU A 813 -5.85 -22.85 36.19
CA GLU A 813 -5.57 -21.59 36.89
C GLU A 813 -4.54 -20.76 36.11
N ALA A 814 -3.50 -21.39 35.57
CA ALA A 814 -2.50 -20.71 34.74
C ALA A 814 -3.12 -20.11 33.45
N LEU A 815 -4.05 -20.81 32.79
CA LEU A 815 -4.77 -20.26 31.63
C LEU A 815 -5.64 -19.05 32.03
N ALA A 816 -6.31 -19.10 33.20
CA ALA A 816 -7.07 -17.96 33.71
C ALA A 816 -6.17 -16.76 34.03
N ARG A 817 -5.02 -16.98 34.71
CA ARG A 817 -4.00 -15.96 34.97
C ARG A 817 -3.44 -15.38 33.67
N LEU A 818 -3.18 -16.21 32.67
CA LEU A 818 -2.69 -15.77 31.35
C LEU A 818 -3.70 -14.84 30.66
N VAL A 819 -4.99 -15.17 30.67
CA VAL A 819 -6.07 -14.30 30.14
C VAL A 819 -6.11 -12.97 30.88
N ASN A 820 -5.91 -12.99 32.21
CA ASN A 820 -5.85 -11.81 33.06
C ASN A 820 -4.49 -11.07 33.02
N ARG A 821 -3.55 -11.52 32.17
CA ARG A 821 -2.19 -10.95 32.02
C ARG A 821 -1.35 -11.01 33.30
N ASP A 822 -1.66 -11.95 34.18
CA ASP A 822 -1.00 -12.18 35.47
C ASP A 822 0.13 -13.22 35.34
N VAL A 823 1.17 -12.87 34.58
CA VAL A 823 2.39 -13.67 34.45
C VAL A 823 3.56 -12.79 34.01
N LYS A 824 4.75 -13.06 34.55
CA LYS A 824 6.01 -12.35 34.24
C LYS A 824 7.11 -13.35 33.86
N TYR A 825 7.22 -13.79 32.60
CA TYR A 825 6.44 -13.43 31.41
C TYR A 825 5.79 -14.63 30.72
N ARG A 826 6.15 -15.85 31.12
CA ARG A 826 5.69 -17.11 30.49
C ARG A 826 5.48 -18.17 31.56
N PHE A 827 4.43 -18.98 31.42
CA PHE A 827 4.35 -20.23 32.16
C PHE A 827 5.04 -21.35 31.40
N VAL A 828 5.65 -22.27 32.14
CA VAL A 828 6.17 -23.53 31.61
C VAL A 828 5.73 -24.65 32.52
N ILE A 829 5.08 -25.66 31.95
CA ILE A 829 4.63 -26.84 32.66
C ILE A 829 5.83 -27.80 32.79
N ASP A 830 6.13 -28.23 34.00
CA ASP A 830 7.03 -29.36 34.28
C ASP A 830 6.25 -30.66 34.08
N ILE A 831 6.25 -31.16 32.85
CA ILE A 831 5.52 -32.36 32.45
C ILE A 831 6.12 -33.61 33.11
N GLU A 832 7.44 -33.69 33.21
CA GLU A 832 8.14 -34.85 33.75
C GLU A 832 7.76 -35.15 35.21
N ASN A 833 7.57 -34.11 36.02
CA ASN A 833 7.21 -34.26 37.42
C ASN A 833 5.69 -34.13 37.70
N SER A 834 4.89 -34.00 36.65
CA SER A 834 3.44 -33.81 36.75
C SER A 834 2.62 -35.11 36.63
N PHE A 835 3.14 -36.12 35.92
CA PHE A 835 2.45 -37.40 35.71
C PHE A 835 2.94 -38.53 36.64
N LYS A 836 3.69 -38.18 37.70
CA LYS A 836 4.27 -39.12 38.67
C LYS A 836 3.33 -39.44 39.81
#